data_AF-A0A3D2V378-F1
#
_entry.id   AF-A0A3D2V378-F1
#
_cell.length_a   1.000
_cell.length_b   1.000
_cell.length_c   1.000
_cell.angle_alpha   90.00
_cell.angle_beta   90.00
_cell.angle_gamma   90.00
#
_symmetry.space_group_name_H-M   'P 1'
#
loop_
_entity.id
_entity.type
_entity.pdbx_description
1 polymer ?
#
loop_
_entity_poly.entity_id
_entity_poly.type
_entity_poly.pdbx_seq_one_letter_code
_entity_poly.pdbx_strand_id
1 'polypeptide(L)'
;MDQQQLLSLYRSMLTAREIDKVEKELTNRGDAFFHLSGAGHEATAALASHLTADDWLHCHYRDRALLVARGINVRTFFDTLLCTDNSPGRGRRMSGFMNDPALNILSMVTPTGNNALQAVGVAAAVRNNPNKPIVYCGIGDGTTQQGEVLEAIGEAVRDELPVLFVIQDNKWAISTTTDGKTFYSLPDGEADSFYGIDIHYVNGRDPLECHEKFGEVVADVRASRKPAIIVCSVERLTSHTNADDHTIYRTEEDIRNACETGDPILVMEAKLRQAGITDDDLKLIRTQVADQVAAAEEDALASDTPAAKLDAKSLLPVEVTHPSKEKFGSGEGDQLNMKDALRKVLGNHLETDPGVTLLGEDIEDPKGDVFGVTRGLSTEFPNQVFNSALSESTIVGKSIGRALTGERPVAFIQFADFMPTAYNQIVSELGAIHWRTDGSWKAPVILMIACGAFRPGLGPYHAQTFESVFAHCPGIDVFMPSTAADAAGMLNAAFKSDRPTVFLYPKSCLNDSEHTTSEDVHEQFVPIGVAKKVHSGRDITLVGWGNTVSLCENAANALSDVGVEAEVIDLRSISPWDEKLVISSAETTARLVVVHEDNQTCGMGAEILATVAERANVPVAMRRVARKDTFIPCNFENQIAILPSFKKVLTACADLLDMDLDWIPPTELADGVAIIEAIGSGPADESVEIVEIHVEDGGTVAKGDVVATVEATKSVFDITSSVDGTVDEILGEVGESIAVGAPLVVLSVESTTRRKKPVTQENAGTAILAQRKSGHTISLARPTEERRPFDVGLSHVSSICGNEAVSNDRLLEGRHKMTSDDIVRRTGIRQRYWMDETQTPLQMAVDSCASVLENEQLLIDDIDLLICSTTSPETITPSMSCRILSELTGGQDTMLQAYDISAACSGYLYALQAGYDFLQSKPDGRVLVTTVEVLSPLLDLDDFDTSVLFGDATTATMLYGEAHFDKSVARLHRPELSARGEDGSTLSVPLMNNGSIKMKGKQVFQKAVRAMMSSLTRVCQHKGILIDQLDLVVPHQANQRIIDAIQRRINTEVFSNIAQHGNTSSSSIPLCLESVLPESEAGERLGLCAFGGGFTFGAGIIEKL
;
A
#
# COMPACT_ATOMS: atom_id res chain seq x y z
N MET A 1 -7.24 28.51 -54.26
CA MET A 1 -8.43 27.64 -54.14
C MET A 1 -9.21 27.65 -55.44
N ASP A 2 -9.77 26.51 -55.84
CA ASP A 2 -10.78 26.44 -56.91
C ASP A 2 -12.19 26.83 -56.39
N GLN A 3 -13.17 26.92 -57.30
CA GLN A 3 -14.54 27.32 -56.96
C GLN A 3 -15.20 26.35 -55.95
N GLN A 4 -14.95 25.05 -56.05
CA GLN A 4 -15.55 24.05 -55.16
C GLN A 4 -14.97 24.18 -53.75
N GLN A 5 -13.66 24.39 -53.63
CA GLN A 5 -12.99 24.64 -52.37
C GLN A 5 -13.51 25.91 -51.70
N LEU A 6 -13.72 27.00 -52.47
CA LEU A 6 -14.25 28.27 -51.95
C LEU A 6 -15.66 28.09 -51.37
N LEU A 7 -16.54 27.39 -52.09
CA LEU A 7 -17.89 27.09 -51.64
C LEU A 7 -17.91 26.15 -50.43
N SER A 8 -16.97 25.21 -50.35
CA SER A 8 -16.82 24.32 -49.19
C SER A 8 -16.42 25.09 -47.93
N LEU A 9 -15.40 25.96 -48.04
CA LEU A 9 -14.97 26.82 -46.93
C LEU A 9 -16.12 27.70 -46.45
N TYR A 10 -16.80 28.37 -47.38
CA TYR A 10 -17.96 29.21 -47.06
C TYR A 10 -19.09 28.43 -46.39
N ARG A 11 -19.39 27.20 -46.84
CA ARG A 11 -20.36 26.32 -46.19
C ARG A 11 -19.99 26.04 -44.73
N SER A 12 -18.75 25.63 -44.45
CA SER A 12 -18.32 25.36 -43.07
C SER A 12 -18.42 26.59 -42.16
N MET A 13 -17.99 27.76 -42.66
CA MET A 13 -18.12 29.04 -41.95
C MET A 13 -19.58 29.37 -41.63
N LEU A 14 -20.45 29.23 -42.62
CA LEU A 14 -21.86 29.55 -42.50
C LEU A 14 -22.60 28.57 -41.58
N THR A 15 -22.29 27.27 -41.67
CA THR A 15 -22.80 26.24 -40.74
C THR A 15 -22.42 26.56 -39.31
N ALA A 16 -21.17 26.94 -39.04
CA ALA A 16 -20.74 27.34 -37.70
C ALA A 16 -21.52 28.55 -37.16
N ARG A 17 -21.73 29.58 -37.98
CA ARG A 17 -22.53 30.75 -37.61
C ARG A 17 -24.01 30.41 -37.39
N GLU A 18 -24.57 29.49 -38.17
CA GLU A 18 -25.97 29.11 -38.03
C GLU A 18 -26.20 28.28 -36.76
N ILE A 19 -25.29 27.34 -36.44
CA ILE A 19 -25.27 26.66 -35.14
C ILE A 19 -25.24 27.69 -34.00
N ASP A 20 -24.39 28.72 -34.09
CA ASP A 20 -24.28 29.78 -33.08
C ASP A 20 -25.59 30.51 -32.80
N LYS A 21 -26.34 30.83 -33.86
CA LYS A 21 -27.65 31.47 -33.72
C LYS A 21 -28.68 30.55 -33.07
N VAL A 22 -28.73 29.29 -33.49
CA VAL A 22 -29.71 28.32 -32.98
C VAL A 22 -29.43 27.99 -31.51
N GLU A 23 -28.16 27.79 -31.13
CA GLU A 23 -27.78 27.59 -29.73
C GLU A 23 -28.13 28.79 -28.84
N LYS A 24 -27.89 30.01 -29.34
CA LYS A 24 -28.32 31.24 -28.67
C LYS A 24 -29.83 31.27 -28.48
N GLU A 25 -30.60 30.89 -29.49
CA GLU A 25 -32.06 30.87 -29.42
C GLU A 25 -32.59 29.79 -28.48
N LEU A 26 -32.03 28.58 -28.48
CA LEU A 26 -32.32 27.52 -27.50
C LEU A 26 -32.08 28.03 -26.07
N THR A 27 -31.00 28.77 -25.86
CA THR A 27 -30.69 29.36 -24.56
C THR A 27 -31.67 30.48 -24.19
N ASN A 28 -32.07 31.34 -25.14
CA ASN A 28 -33.07 32.39 -24.91
C ASN A 28 -34.47 31.82 -24.58
N ARG A 29 -34.82 30.67 -25.16
CA ARG A 29 -36.06 29.93 -24.87
C ARG A 29 -36.05 29.22 -23.52
N GLY A 30 -34.86 29.01 -22.95
CA GLY A 30 -34.66 28.25 -21.71
C GLY A 30 -34.55 26.74 -21.91
N ASP A 31 -34.38 26.28 -23.16
CA ASP A 31 -34.15 24.86 -23.48
C ASP A 31 -32.70 24.45 -23.17
N ALA A 32 -31.78 25.41 -23.16
CA ALA A 32 -30.38 25.26 -22.76
C ALA A 32 -29.97 26.35 -21.77
N PHE A 33 -28.88 26.12 -21.03
CA PHE A 33 -28.47 27.02 -19.93
C PHE A 33 -27.27 27.92 -20.27
N PHE A 34 -26.37 27.47 -21.13
CA PHE A 34 -25.10 28.15 -21.36
C PHE A 34 -24.68 28.06 -22.83
N HIS A 35 -24.38 29.20 -23.43
CA HIS A 35 -23.95 29.33 -24.83
C HIS A 35 -22.63 30.11 -24.92
N LEU A 36 -21.67 29.52 -25.64
CA LEU A 36 -20.36 30.08 -25.93
C LEU A 36 -20.32 30.48 -27.41
N SER A 37 -20.40 31.78 -27.70
CA SER A 37 -20.44 32.21 -29.10
C SER A 37 -19.07 32.13 -29.78
N GLY A 38 -19.05 31.52 -30.97
CA GLY A 38 -17.91 31.52 -31.89
C GLY A 38 -17.98 32.61 -32.97
N ALA A 39 -18.96 33.51 -32.91
CA ALA A 39 -19.22 34.48 -33.98
C ALA A 39 -18.06 35.48 -34.17
N GLY A 40 -17.52 35.52 -35.40
CA GLY A 40 -16.37 36.33 -35.81
C GLY A 40 -15.06 35.55 -35.92
N HIS A 41 -15.04 34.28 -35.51
CA HIS A 41 -13.88 33.38 -35.59
C HIS A 41 -13.93 32.42 -36.79
N GLU A 42 -14.85 32.62 -37.75
CA GLU A 42 -15.16 31.61 -38.76
C GLU A 42 -14.03 31.33 -39.75
N ALA A 43 -13.11 32.28 -39.96
CA ALA A 43 -11.97 32.09 -40.85
C ALA A 43 -11.03 30.95 -40.41
N THR A 44 -11.09 30.51 -39.15
CA THR A 44 -10.37 29.32 -38.65
C THR A 44 -10.69 28.04 -39.43
N ALA A 45 -11.87 27.95 -40.08
CA ALA A 45 -12.22 26.85 -40.98
C ALA A 45 -11.21 26.65 -42.13
N ALA A 46 -10.51 27.72 -42.54
CA ALA A 46 -9.53 27.65 -43.62
C ALA A 46 -8.35 26.71 -43.31
N LEU A 47 -8.03 26.54 -42.03
CA LEU A 47 -6.94 25.67 -41.57
C LEU A 47 -7.19 24.20 -41.94
N ALA A 48 -8.44 23.74 -41.91
CA ALA A 48 -8.80 22.33 -42.11
C ALA A 48 -8.31 21.75 -43.44
N SER A 49 -8.23 22.57 -44.50
CA SER A 49 -7.77 22.16 -45.83
C SER A 49 -6.28 21.82 -45.91
N HIS A 50 -5.50 22.21 -44.90
CA HIS A 50 -4.06 21.95 -44.79
C HIS A 50 -3.72 20.83 -43.80
N LEU A 51 -4.74 20.33 -43.09
CA LEU A 51 -4.61 19.23 -42.15
C LEU A 51 -4.88 17.89 -42.83
N THR A 52 -4.18 16.86 -42.37
CA THR A 52 -4.30 15.45 -42.77
C THR A 52 -5.11 14.68 -41.73
N ALA A 53 -5.46 13.41 -42.01
CA ALA A 53 -6.15 12.57 -41.02
C ALA A 53 -5.27 12.27 -39.79
N ASP A 54 -3.95 12.26 -39.95
CA ASP A 54 -2.99 11.94 -38.88
C ASP A 54 -2.72 13.10 -37.92
N ASP A 55 -3.15 14.33 -38.25
CA ASP A 55 -2.91 15.51 -37.40
C ASP A 55 -3.82 15.54 -36.17
N TRP A 56 -3.29 16.05 -35.06
CA TRP A 56 -3.95 16.08 -33.75
C TRP A 56 -4.36 17.50 -33.38
N LEU A 57 -5.55 17.65 -32.80
CA LEU A 57 -6.14 18.96 -32.54
C LEU A 57 -6.53 19.10 -31.06
N HIS A 58 -5.83 19.99 -30.35
CA HIS A 58 -6.31 20.62 -29.12
C HIS A 58 -6.99 21.93 -29.49
N CYS A 59 -8.30 21.87 -29.72
CA CYS A 59 -9.08 23.02 -30.11
C CYS A 59 -9.40 23.96 -28.94
N HIS A 60 -9.48 25.25 -29.27
CA HIS A 60 -10.09 26.25 -28.40
C HIS A 60 -11.62 26.15 -28.50
N TYR A 61 -12.36 26.51 -27.44
CA TYR A 61 -13.84 26.45 -27.48
C TYR A 61 -14.47 27.40 -28.52
N ARG A 62 -13.70 28.32 -29.11
CA ARG A 62 -14.12 29.17 -30.25
C ARG A 62 -13.82 28.57 -31.64
N ASP A 63 -13.17 27.41 -31.72
CA ASP A 63 -12.81 26.72 -32.98
C ASP A 63 -13.99 26.03 -33.68
N ARG A 64 -15.22 26.51 -33.48
CA ARG A 64 -16.43 25.90 -34.05
C ARG A 64 -16.33 25.70 -35.56
N ALA A 65 -15.85 26.71 -36.27
CA ALA A 65 -15.73 26.67 -37.73
C ALA A 65 -14.66 25.67 -38.18
N LEU A 66 -13.54 25.57 -37.47
CA LEU A 66 -12.53 24.53 -37.68
C LEU A 66 -13.10 23.13 -37.43
N LEU A 67 -13.85 22.93 -36.34
CA LEU A 67 -14.47 21.64 -35.99
C LEU A 67 -15.48 21.17 -37.04
N VAL A 68 -16.32 22.09 -37.53
CA VAL A 68 -17.24 21.82 -38.65
C VAL A 68 -16.46 21.47 -39.92
N ALA A 69 -15.42 22.25 -40.26
CA ALA A 69 -14.60 22.01 -41.45
C ALA A 69 -13.80 20.70 -41.35
N ARG A 70 -13.45 20.26 -40.14
CA ARG A 70 -12.77 19.00 -39.84
C ARG A 70 -13.68 17.79 -39.93
N GLY A 71 -14.99 17.99 -39.83
CA GLY A 71 -16.01 16.95 -40.03
C GLY A 71 -16.80 16.54 -38.80
N ILE A 72 -16.75 17.32 -37.70
CA ILE A 72 -17.67 17.09 -36.58
C ILE A 72 -19.12 17.19 -37.07
N ASN A 73 -19.95 16.24 -36.66
CA ASN A 73 -21.36 16.23 -37.00
C ASN A 73 -22.07 17.45 -36.36
N VAL A 74 -22.88 18.16 -37.16
CA VAL A 74 -23.67 19.31 -36.71
C VAL A 74 -24.52 18.99 -35.48
N ARG A 75 -25.09 17.78 -35.41
CA ARG A 75 -25.89 17.32 -34.25
C ARG A 75 -25.09 17.33 -32.95
N THR A 76 -23.81 16.99 -32.99
CA THR A 76 -22.95 16.89 -31.79
C THR A 76 -22.86 18.22 -31.03
N PHE A 77 -22.95 19.37 -31.72
CA PHE A 77 -22.99 20.68 -31.09
C PHE A 77 -24.24 20.83 -30.20
N PHE A 78 -25.40 20.42 -30.71
CA PHE A 78 -26.66 20.45 -29.97
C PHE A 78 -26.73 19.39 -28.87
N ASP A 79 -26.23 18.18 -29.10
CA ASP A 79 -26.11 17.17 -28.05
C ASP A 79 -25.28 17.68 -26.87
N THR A 80 -24.19 18.40 -27.16
CA THR A 80 -23.32 19.01 -26.15
C THR A 80 -23.98 20.23 -25.47
N LEU A 81 -24.72 21.05 -26.21
CA LEU A 81 -25.47 22.19 -25.65
C LEU A 81 -26.56 21.74 -24.66
N LEU A 82 -27.32 20.72 -25.06
CA LEU A 82 -28.47 20.18 -24.31
C LEU A 82 -28.06 19.13 -23.27
N CYS A 83 -26.76 18.79 -23.19
CA CYS A 83 -26.22 17.77 -22.29
C CYS A 83 -26.90 16.40 -22.45
N THR A 84 -27.17 15.98 -23.69
CA THR A 84 -27.90 14.73 -23.98
C THR A 84 -27.05 13.49 -23.74
N ASP A 85 -27.70 12.32 -23.70
CA ASP A 85 -27.02 11.03 -23.59
C ASP A 85 -26.13 10.68 -24.79
N ASN A 86 -26.37 11.32 -25.95
CA ASN A 86 -25.56 11.16 -27.16
C ASN A 86 -24.34 12.09 -27.22
N SER A 87 -24.23 13.05 -26.29
CA SER A 87 -23.06 13.93 -26.23
C SER A 87 -21.78 13.13 -25.94
N PRO A 88 -20.60 13.50 -26.47
CA PRO A 88 -19.37 12.71 -26.28
C PRO A 88 -18.91 12.58 -24.82
N GLY A 89 -19.46 13.38 -23.91
CA GLY A 89 -19.24 13.26 -22.46
C GLY A 89 -20.49 12.87 -21.67
N ARG A 90 -21.61 12.51 -22.33
CA ARG A 90 -22.91 12.16 -21.73
C ARG A 90 -23.36 13.16 -20.66
N GLY A 91 -23.29 14.45 -20.99
CA GLY A 91 -23.69 15.56 -20.12
C GLY A 91 -22.73 15.90 -18.97
N ARG A 92 -21.53 15.29 -18.89
CA ARG A 92 -20.55 15.54 -17.81
C ARG A 92 -19.67 16.78 -18.03
N ARG A 93 -19.81 17.44 -19.18
CA ARG A 93 -19.03 18.62 -19.54
C ARG A 93 -19.94 19.82 -19.77
N MET A 94 -19.33 20.99 -19.67
CA MET A 94 -19.93 22.24 -20.08
C MET A 94 -20.21 22.23 -21.60
N SER A 95 -21.23 22.98 -22.02
CA SER A 95 -21.59 23.13 -23.43
C SER A 95 -20.43 23.72 -24.26
N GLY A 96 -20.34 23.37 -25.55
CA GLY A 96 -19.27 23.84 -26.44
C GLY A 96 -17.93 23.13 -26.30
N PHE A 97 -17.73 22.27 -25.29
CA PHE A 97 -16.53 21.45 -25.12
C PHE A 97 -16.75 20.04 -25.69
N MET A 98 -16.04 19.70 -26.76
CA MET A 98 -16.18 18.42 -27.46
C MET A 98 -14.84 17.67 -27.60
N ASN A 99 -14.96 16.43 -28.06
CA ASN A 99 -13.84 15.58 -28.47
C ASN A 99 -14.35 14.60 -29.53
N ASP A 100 -13.43 14.09 -30.33
CA ASP A 100 -13.72 13.02 -31.30
C ASP A 100 -12.41 12.25 -31.58
N PRO A 101 -12.25 11.04 -31.03
CA PRO A 101 -11.06 10.23 -31.27
C PRO A 101 -10.87 9.83 -32.74
N ALA A 102 -11.94 9.70 -33.53
CA ALA A 102 -11.83 9.31 -34.95
C ALA A 102 -11.25 10.44 -35.81
N LEU A 103 -11.38 11.69 -35.35
CA LEU A 103 -10.83 12.88 -36.01
C LEU A 103 -9.56 13.43 -35.35
N ASN A 104 -9.02 12.72 -34.34
CA ASN A 104 -7.92 13.17 -33.47
C ASN A 104 -8.21 14.54 -32.80
N ILE A 105 -9.47 14.78 -32.44
CA ILE A 105 -9.89 15.96 -31.67
C ILE A 105 -9.87 15.58 -30.20
N LEU A 106 -8.88 16.09 -29.49
CA LEU A 106 -8.64 15.80 -28.09
C LEU A 106 -9.67 16.52 -27.20
N SER A 107 -9.82 16.05 -25.96
CA SER A 107 -10.79 16.64 -25.03
C SER A 107 -10.46 18.09 -24.71
N MET A 108 -11.36 18.99 -25.09
CA MET A 108 -11.32 20.37 -24.61
C MET A 108 -11.64 20.45 -23.11
N VAL A 109 -11.15 21.50 -22.46
CA VAL A 109 -11.25 21.72 -21.01
C VAL A 109 -11.46 23.20 -20.68
N THR A 110 -12.20 23.46 -19.59
CA THR A 110 -12.59 24.81 -19.16
C THR A 110 -11.43 25.62 -18.57
N PRO A 111 -10.59 25.08 -17.66
CA PRO A 111 -9.27 25.65 -17.34
C PRO A 111 -8.45 25.93 -18.60
N THR A 112 -8.46 27.18 -19.04
CA THR A 112 -7.83 27.55 -20.31
C THR A 112 -6.32 27.45 -20.20
N GLY A 113 -5.66 26.89 -21.21
CA GLY A 113 -4.20 26.78 -21.26
C GLY A 113 -3.67 25.40 -20.88
N ASN A 114 -4.45 24.61 -20.12
CA ASN A 114 -4.05 23.26 -19.69
C ASN A 114 -3.69 22.33 -20.86
N ASN A 115 -4.38 22.49 -21.99
CA ASN A 115 -4.17 21.69 -23.19
C ASN A 115 -2.84 21.98 -23.90
N ALA A 116 -2.16 23.09 -23.59
CA ALA A 116 -0.92 23.47 -24.27
C ALA A 116 0.21 22.48 -23.96
N LEU A 117 0.39 22.10 -22.69
CA LEU A 117 1.39 21.10 -22.29
C LEU A 117 1.06 19.69 -22.82
N GLN A 118 -0.24 19.36 -22.91
CA GLN A 118 -0.69 18.11 -23.54
C GLN A 118 -0.36 18.09 -25.03
N ALA A 119 -0.52 19.21 -25.74
CA ALA A 119 -0.15 19.32 -27.16
C ALA A 119 1.33 19.02 -27.39
N VAL A 120 2.20 19.49 -26.48
CA VAL A 120 3.63 19.19 -26.49
C VAL A 120 3.88 17.68 -26.29
N GLY A 121 3.16 17.05 -25.35
CA GLY A 121 3.21 15.61 -25.13
C GLY A 121 2.82 14.80 -26.36
N VAL A 122 1.69 15.12 -26.98
CA VAL A 122 1.24 14.49 -28.23
C VAL A 122 2.30 14.66 -29.31
N ALA A 123 2.85 15.87 -29.48
CA ALA A 123 3.86 16.16 -30.48
C ALA A 123 5.15 15.37 -30.27
N ALA A 124 5.56 15.18 -29.00
CA ALA A 124 6.70 14.35 -28.65
C ALA A 124 6.48 12.88 -29.03
N ALA A 125 5.31 12.32 -28.74
CA ALA A 125 4.97 10.94 -29.09
C ALA A 125 4.93 10.70 -30.61
N VAL A 126 4.34 11.64 -31.38
CA VAL A 126 4.17 11.49 -32.83
C VAL A 126 5.33 12.05 -33.67
N ARG A 127 6.40 12.57 -33.04
CA ARG A 127 7.49 13.28 -33.73
C ARG A 127 8.12 12.46 -34.86
N ASN A 128 8.27 11.14 -34.61
CA ASN A 128 8.93 10.18 -35.49
C ASN A 128 7.95 9.42 -36.41
N ASN A 129 6.67 9.76 -36.38
CA ASN A 129 5.68 9.11 -37.22
C ASN A 129 5.96 9.41 -38.72
N PRO A 130 5.98 8.40 -39.61
CA PRO A 130 6.33 8.55 -41.02
C PRO A 130 5.35 9.46 -41.80
N ASN A 131 4.09 9.58 -41.36
CA ASN A 131 3.09 10.47 -41.96
C ASN A 131 3.34 11.95 -41.57
N LYS A 132 4.32 12.21 -40.70
CA LYS A 132 4.69 13.53 -40.19
C LYS A 132 3.48 14.35 -39.71
N PRO A 133 2.66 13.83 -38.80
CA PRO A 133 1.55 14.60 -38.25
C PRO A 133 2.06 15.84 -37.52
N ILE A 134 1.25 16.90 -37.50
CA ILE A 134 1.44 18.09 -36.67
C ILE A 134 0.42 18.10 -35.54
N VAL A 135 0.68 18.89 -34.51
CA VAL A 135 -0.27 19.11 -33.41
C VAL A 135 -0.73 20.55 -33.42
N TYR A 136 -2.02 20.77 -33.65
CA TYR A 136 -2.66 22.07 -33.53
C TYR A 136 -3.02 22.35 -32.06
N CYS A 137 -2.61 23.51 -31.57
CA CYS A 137 -2.98 24.02 -30.26
C CYS A 137 -3.66 25.39 -30.39
N GLY A 138 -4.99 25.39 -30.37
CA GLY A 138 -5.80 26.59 -30.38
C GLY A 138 -5.88 27.26 -29.00
N ILE A 139 -5.62 28.56 -28.94
CA ILE A 139 -5.55 29.34 -27.70
C ILE A 139 -6.23 30.71 -27.91
N GLY A 140 -6.91 31.24 -26.90
CA GLY A 140 -7.40 32.63 -26.91
C GLY A 140 -6.29 33.61 -26.48
N ASP A 141 -6.34 34.85 -26.96
CA ASP A 141 -5.45 35.95 -26.54
C ASP A 141 -5.29 36.05 -25.01
N GLY A 142 -6.39 36.04 -24.26
CA GLY A 142 -6.35 36.07 -22.79
C GLY A 142 -5.65 34.86 -22.17
N THR A 143 -5.78 33.69 -22.78
CA THR A 143 -5.20 32.42 -22.30
C THR A 143 -3.67 32.40 -22.43
N THR A 144 -3.09 33.21 -23.34
CA THR A 144 -1.63 33.29 -23.51
C THR A 144 -0.87 33.76 -22.27
N GLN A 145 -1.56 34.33 -21.28
CA GLN A 145 -0.99 34.78 -20.01
C GLN A 145 -0.87 33.67 -18.96
N GLN A 146 -1.36 32.45 -19.23
CA GLN A 146 -1.24 31.31 -18.33
C GLN A 146 0.20 30.75 -18.38
N GLY A 147 0.79 30.48 -17.21
CA GLY A 147 2.16 29.98 -17.10
C GLY A 147 2.41 28.73 -17.93
N GLU A 148 1.47 27.79 -17.92
CA GLU A 148 1.54 26.53 -18.67
C GLU A 148 1.60 26.72 -20.20
N VAL A 149 1.05 27.83 -20.73
CA VAL A 149 1.17 28.14 -22.17
C VAL A 149 2.60 28.59 -22.49
N LEU A 150 3.20 29.41 -21.63
CA LEU A 150 4.57 29.87 -21.80
C LEU A 150 5.54 28.70 -21.70
N GLU A 151 5.32 27.81 -20.74
CA GLU A 151 6.07 26.56 -20.58
C GLU A 151 5.93 25.65 -21.81
N ALA A 152 4.71 25.47 -22.33
CA ALA A 152 4.46 24.64 -23.51
C ALA A 152 5.21 25.15 -24.76
N ILE A 153 5.20 26.46 -25.00
CA ILE A 153 5.93 27.04 -26.13
C ILE A 153 7.44 26.83 -25.92
N GLY A 154 7.96 27.14 -24.74
CA GLY A 154 9.37 26.96 -24.42
C GLY A 154 9.84 25.50 -24.57
N GLU A 155 9.02 24.56 -24.10
CA GLU A 155 9.29 23.12 -24.20
C GLU A 155 9.23 22.63 -25.64
N ALA A 156 8.25 23.08 -26.44
CA ALA A 156 8.17 22.74 -27.85
C ALA A 156 9.39 23.24 -28.66
N VAL A 157 9.89 24.44 -28.32
CA VAL A 157 11.11 25.00 -28.90
C VAL A 157 12.33 24.17 -28.50
N ARG A 158 12.47 23.87 -27.20
CA ARG A 158 13.60 23.11 -26.65
C ARG A 158 13.75 21.74 -27.29
N ASP A 159 12.65 21.03 -27.50
CA ASP A 159 12.65 19.66 -28.01
C ASP A 159 12.49 19.54 -29.53
N GLU A 160 12.39 20.69 -30.22
CA GLU A 160 12.07 20.81 -31.65
C GLU A 160 10.83 19.97 -32.02
N LEU A 161 9.67 20.36 -31.48
CA LEU A 161 8.42 19.63 -31.64
C LEU A 161 7.45 20.32 -32.61
N PRO A 162 6.73 19.56 -33.46
CA PRO A 162 5.88 20.08 -34.54
C PRO A 162 4.51 20.58 -34.03
N VAL A 163 4.52 21.53 -33.09
CA VAL A 163 3.32 22.15 -32.52
C VAL A 163 3.02 23.47 -33.22
N LEU A 164 1.81 23.61 -33.76
CA LEU A 164 1.29 24.85 -34.30
C LEU A 164 0.40 25.54 -33.26
N PHE A 165 0.92 26.59 -32.63
CA PHE A 165 0.17 27.42 -31.69
C PHE A 165 -0.60 28.49 -32.46
N VAL A 166 -1.93 28.46 -32.40
CA VAL A 166 -2.78 29.45 -33.06
C VAL A 166 -3.53 30.25 -32.01
N ILE A 167 -3.13 31.51 -31.85
CA ILE A 167 -3.74 32.46 -30.94
C ILE A 167 -4.85 33.18 -31.69
N GLN A 168 -6.09 32.98 -31.25
CA GLN A 168 -7.26 33.67 -31.78
C GLN A 168 -7.44 34.98 -31.03
N ASP A 169 -6.86 36.04 -31.59
CA ASP A 169 -6.79 37.35 -30.98
C ASP A 169 -7.99 38.22 -31.36
N ASN A 170 -9.03 38.15 -30.53
CA ASN A 170 -10.19 39.04 -30.63
C ASN A 170 -10.08 40.30 -29.77
N LYS A 171 -8.90 40.57 -29.17
CA LYS A 171 -8.60 41.72 -28.30
C LYS A 171 -9.29 41.74 -26.93
N TRP A 172 -10.01 40.67 -26.55
CA TRP A 172 -10.82 40.64 -25.32
C TRP A 172 -10.72 39.33 -24.53
N ALA A 173 -10.16 39.41 -23.32
CA ALA A 173 -10.25 38.40 -22.27
C ALA A 173 -11.49 38.67 -21.39
N ILE A 174 -12.62 38.03 -21.72
CA ILE A 174 -13.94 38.31 -21.12
C ILE A 174 -14.32 39.78 -21.36
N SER A 175 -14.10 40.66 -20.38
CA SER A 175 -14.36 42.10 -20.47
C SER A 175 -13.08 42.96 -20.46
N THR A 176 -11.91 42.33 -20.34
CA THR A 176 -10.62 43.02 -20.27
C THR A 176 -9.94 43.04 -21.63
N THR A 177 -9.48 44.21 -22.07
CA THR A 177 -8.67 44.33 -23.29
C THR A 177 -7.31 43.65 -23.10
N THR A 178 -6.85 42.93 -24.12
CA THR A 178 -5.55 42.22 -24.12
C THR A 178 -4.43 42.99 -24.81
N ASP A 179 -4.77 44.07 -25.52
CA ASP A 179 -3.80 44.97 -26.15
C ASP A 179 -2.76 45.49 -25.15
N GLY A 180 -1.48 45.33 -25.49
CA GLY A 180 -0.34 45.69 -24.66
C GLY A 180 -0.12 44.80 -23.43
N LYS A 181 -0.79 43.64 -23.33
CA LYS A 181 -0.76 42.76 -22.14
C LYS A 181 -0.43 41.29 -22.45
N THR A 182 -0.05 40.97 -23.67
CA THR A 182 0.33 39.60 -24.07
C THR A 182 1.82 39.56 -24.47
N PHE A 183 2.38 38.37 -24.68
CA PHE A 183 3.78 38.28 -25.11
C PHE A 183 4.02 38.77 -26.55
N TYR A 184 2.96 38.88 -27.36
CA TYR A 184 3.00 39.29 -28.77
C TYR A 184 2.46 40.71 -29.02
N SER A 185 1.71 41.28 -28.06
CA SER A 185 1.23 42.66 -28.05
C SER A 185 1.68 43.30 -26.73
N LEU A 186 2.81 44.02 -26.80
CA LEU A 186 3.48 44.68 -25.69
C LEU A 186 3.05 46.16 -25.60
N PRO A 187 3.26 46.85 -24.46
CA PRO A 187 2.89 48.25 -24.31
C PRO A 187 3.51 49.21 -25.35
N ASP A 188 4.64 48.85 -25.95
CA ASP A 188 5.39 49.62 -26.94
C ASP A 188 5.23 49.10 -28.39
N GLY A 189 4.46 48.04 -28.61
CA GLY A 189 4.15 47.51 -29.94
C GLY A 189 4.04 45.99 -30.02
N GLU A 190 3.91 45.48 -31.23
CA GLU A 190 3.90 44.04 -31.52
C GLU A 190 5.33 43.47 -31.47
N ALA A 191 5.46 42.21 -31.04
CA ALA A 191 6.73 41.50 -31.01
C ALA A 191 6.87 40.58 -32.22
N ASP A 192 8.02 40.61 -32.88
CA ASP A 192 8.25 39.77 -34.08
C ASP A 192 8.58 38.31 -33.76
N SER A 193 8.97 38.00 -32.52
CA SER A 193 9.37 36.65 -32.11
C SER A 193 9.15 36.40 -30.63
N PHE A 194 9.05 35.13 -30.24
CA PHE A 194 8.97 34.69 -28.85
C PHE A 194 9.73 33.38 -28.66
N TYR A 195 10.52 33.25 -27.58
CA TYR A 195 11.46 32.13 -27.37
C TYR A 195 12.35 31.77 -28.58
N GLY A 196 12.65 32.75 -29.44
CA GLY A 196 13.52 32.54 -30.61
C GLY A 196 12.83 31.91 -31.84
N ILE A 197 11.49 31.83 -31.86
CA ILE A 197 10.71 31.53 -33.06
C ILE A 197 9.88 32.74 -33.49
N ASP A 198 9.66 32.88 -34.81
CA ASP A 198 8.93 34.00 -35.39
C ASP A 198 7.44 33.94 -35.03
N ILE A 199 6.82 35.11 -34.86
CA ILE A 199 5.37 35.25 -34.71
C ILE A 199 4.78 35.62 -36.08
N HIS A 200 3.87 34.80 -36.57
CA HIS A 200 3.16 35.06 -37.82
C HIS A 200 1.82 35.74 -37.55
N TYR A 201 1.70 37.01 -37.93
CA TYR A 201 0.43 37.74 -37.86
C TYR A 201 -0.42 37.48 -39.11
N VAL A 202 -1.71 37.20 -38.92
CA VAL A 202 -2.68 36.99 -40.00
C VAL A 202 -3.99 37.71 -39.71
N ASN A 203 -4.58 38.32 -40.74
CA ASN A 203 -5.89 38.93 -40.63
C ASN A 203 -7.00 37.86 -40.64
N GLY A 204 -7.45 37.48 -39.44
CA GLY A 204 -8.54 36.54 -39.18
C GLY A 204 -9.92 36.98 -39.68
N ARG A 205 -10.07 38.21 -40.19
CA ARG A 205 -11.30 38.68 -40.84
C ARG A 205 -11.35 38.30 -42.31
N ASP A 206 -10.23 37.89 -42.91
CA ASP A 206 -10.12 37.50 -44.32
C ASP A 206 -9.84 36.00 -44.45
N PRO A 207 -10.84 35.17 -44.82
CA PRO A 207 -10.68 33.73 -44.91
C PRO A 207 -9.69 33.26 -45.99
N LEU A 208 -9.47 34.04 -47.06
CA LEU A 208 -8.52 33.64 -48.11
C LEU A 208 -7.08 33.95 -47.70
N GLU A 209 -6.86 35.09 -47.03
CA GLU A 209 -5.56 35.41 -46.43
C GLU A 209 -5.20 34.37 -45.36
N CYS A 210 -6.18 34.00 -44.51
CA CYS A 210 -6.03 32.90 -43.56
C CYS A 210 -5.66 31.59 -44.25
N HIS A 211 -6.37 31.21 -45.31
CA HIS A 211 -6.06 29.99 -46.05
C HIS A 211 -4.63 29.98 -46.59
N GLU A 212 -4.17 31.07 -47.20
CA GLU A 212 -2.81 31.17 -47.73
C GLU A 212 -1.76 31.08 -46.62
N LYS A 213 -1.91 31.88 -45.56
CA LYS A 213 -0.91 31.92 -44.48
C LYS A 213 -0.89 30.64 -43.64
N PHE A 214 -2.05 30.06 -43.34
CA PHE A 214 -2.11 28.76 -42.69
C PHE A 214 -1.41 27.67 -43.51
N GLY A 215 -1.61 27.66 -44.83
CA GLY A 215 -0.97 26.68 -45.72
C GLY A 215 0.54 26.78 -45.71
N GLU A 216 1.08 27.99 -45.75
CA GLU A 216 2.52 28.27 -45.65
C GLU A 216 3.11 27.73 -44.35
N VAL A 217 2.53 28.14 -43.21
CA VAL A 217 3.07 27.80 -41.88
C VAL A 217 2.89 26.30 -41.57
N VAL A 218 1.73 25.71 -41.90
CA VAL A 218 1.51 24.26 -41.72
C VAL A 218 2.49 23.44 -42.54
N ALA A 219 2.76 23.84 -43.78
CA ALA A 219 3.75 23.17 -44.62
C ALA A 219 5.16 23.26 -44.02
N ASP A 220 5.54 24.42 -43.48
CA ASP A 220 6.83 24.60 -42.81
C ASP A 220 6.94 23.75 -41.54
N VAL A 221 5.99 23.83 -40.59
CA VAL A 221 5.97 23.01 -39.36
C VAL A 221 6.07 21.52 -39.69
N ARG A 222 5.35 21.06 -40.73
CA ARG A 222 5.41 19.66 -41.16
C ARG A 222 6.76 19.27 -41.73
N ALA A 223 7.40 20.17 -42.48
CA ALA A 223 8.69 19.93 -43.12
C ALA A 223 9.86 20.02 -42.14
N SER A 224 9.92 21.11 -41.37
CA SER A 224 10.98 21.43 -40.41
C SER A 224 10.88 20.63 -39.11
N ARG A 225 9.67 20.17 -38.77
CA ARG A 225 9.32 19.54 -37.49
C ARG A 225 9.50 20.46 -36.27
N LYS A 226 9.56 21.77 -36.49
CA LYS A 226 9.72 22.79 -35.45
C LYS A 226 8.38 23.46 -35.12
N PRO A 227 8.23 24.06 -33.93
CA PRO A 227 6.99 24.73 -33.57
C PRO A 227 6.84 26.06 -34.32
N ALA A 228 5.61 26.55 -34.44
CA ALA A 228 5.30 27.87 -34.98
C ALA A 228 4.17 28.55 -34.21
N ILE A 229 4.18 29.89 -34.20
CA ILE A 229 3.14 30.72 -33.58
C ILE A 229 2.43 31.52 -34.68
N ILE A 230 1.10 31.44 -34.68
CA ILE A 230 0.24 32.31 -35.48
C ILE A 230 -0.63 33.15 -34.55
N VAL A 231 -0.57 34.46 -34.70
CA VAL A 231 -1.53 35.40 -34.10
C VAL A 231 -2.57 35.74 -35.16
N CYS A 232 -3.75 35.15 -35.02
CA CYS A 232 -4.88 35.33 -35.92
C CYS A 232 -5.80 36.42 -35.37
N SER A 233 -5.75 37.62 -35.97
CA SER A 233 -6.57 38.76 -35.55
C SER A 233 -8.01 38.58 -36.02
N VAL A 234 -8.87 38.14 -35.10
CA VAL A 234 -10.29 37.85 -35.35
C VAL A 234 -11.17 38.91 -34.68
N GLU A 235 -12.48 38.84 -34.89
CA GLU A 235 -13.44 39.75 -34.25
C GLU A 235 -14.33 38.99 -33.27
N ARG A 236 -14.81 39.66 -32.20
CA ARG A 236 -15.84 39.10 -31.32
C ARG A 236 -17.17 39.79 -31.58
N LEU A 237 -18.04 39.18 -32.37
CA LEU A 237 -19.27 39.84 -32.85
C LEU A 237 -20.38 39.92 -31.79
N THR A 238 -20.31 39.10 -30.75
CA THR A 238 -21.31 39.06 -29.67
C THR A 238 -20.66 39.17 -28.29
N SER A 239 -21.46 39.10 -27.22
CA SER A 239 -20.95 38.91 -25.86
C SER A 239 -20.06 37.67 -25.72
N HIS A 240 -19.24 37.64 -24.66
CA HIS A 240 -18.34 36.53 -24.37
C HIS A 240 -19.12 35.20 -24.24
N THR A 241 -20.24 35.24 -23.52
CA THR A 241 -21.22 34.15 -23.33
C THR A 241 -22.63 34.74 -23.28
N ASN A 242 -23.68 33.91 -23.22
CA ASN A 242 -25.05 34.39 -22.96
C ASN A 242 -25.22 35.05 -21.58
N ALA A 243 -24.33 34.80 -20.62
CA ALA A 243 -24.33 35.42 -19.30
C ALA A 243 -23.54 36.74 -19.22
N ASP A 244 -22.98 37.20 -20.35
CA ASP A 244 -22.21 38.43 -20.47
C ASP A 244 -22.95 39.48 -21.32
N ASP A 245 -22.70 40.76 -21.05
CA ASP A 245 -23.22 41.88 -21.83
C ASP A 245 -22.07 42.79 -22.25
N HIS A 246 -21.66 42.66 -23.51
CA HIS A 246 -20.56 43.44 -24.04
C HIS A 246 -20.83 44.95 -24.14
N THR A 247 -22.09 45.39 -24.07
CA THR A 247 -22.44 46.83 -24.12
C THR A 247 -22.00 47.58 -22.87
N ILE A 248 -21.69 46.86 -21.79
CA ILE A 248 -21.20 47.42 -20.52
C ILE A 248 -19.77 47.95 -20.67
N TYR A 249 -18.95 47.33 -21.53
CA TYR A 249 -17.51 47.63 -21.65
C TYR A 249 -17.05 47.92 -23.08
N ARG A 250 -17.93 47.80 -24.08
CA ARG A 250 -17.68 48.21 -25.48
C ARG A 250 -18.61 49.35 -25.86
N THR A 251 -18.12 50.28 -26.68
CA THR A 251 -18.95 51.36 -27.21
C THR A 251 -19.85 50.85 -28.32
N GLU A 252 -20.99 51.51 -28.55
CA GLU A 252 -21.88 51.17 -29.69
C GLU A 252 -21.16 51.27 -31.04
N GLU A 253 -20.21 52.22 -31.16
CA GLU A 253 -19.39 52.39 -32.35
C GLU A 253 -18.46 51.20 -32.56
N ASP A 254 -17.79 50.72 -31.51
CA ASP A 254 -16.93 49.54 -31.57
C ASP A 254 -17.70 48.28 -31.99
N ILE A 255 -18.87 48.03 -31.36
CA ILE A 255 -19.73 46.89 -31.69
C ILE A 255 -20.22 46.96 -33.14
N ARG A 256 -20.62 48.15 -33.60
CA ARG A 256 -21.08 48.36 -34.99
C ARG A 256 -19.95 48.12 -35.98
N ASN A 257 -18.76 48.69 -35.74
CA ASN A 257 -17.60 48.53 -36.61
C ASN A 257 -17.17 47.06 -36.70
N ALA A 258 -17.19 46.34 -35.57
CA ALA A 258 -16.94 44.90 -35.51
C ALA A 258 -17.89 44.12 -36.43
N CYS A 259 -19.20 44.43 -36.41
CA CYS A 259 -20.19 43.76 -37.26
C CYS A 259 -20.09 44.15 -38.74
N GLU A 260 -19.86 45.43 -39.06
CA GLU A 260 -19.88 45.91 -40.44
C GLU A 260 -18.60 45.57 -41.22
N THR A 261 -17.46 45.56 -40.54
CA THR A 261 -16.13 45.41 -41.19
C THR A 261 -15.33 44.21 -40.69
N GLY A 262 -15.72 43.63 -39.54
CA GLY A 262 -15.01 42.51 -38.92
C GLY A 262 -15.65 41.13 -39.13
N ASP A 263 -16.84 41.04 -39.76
CA ASP A 263 -17.50 39.75 -39.99
C ASP A 263 -16.89 39.00 -41.19
N PRO A 264 -16.17 37.87 -40.98
CA PRO A 264 -15.49 37.14 -42.05
C PRO A 264 -16.46 36.52 -43.06
N ILE A 265 -17.74 36.30 -42.70
CA ILE A 265 -18.75 35.81 -43.64
C ILE A 265 -19.04 36.86 -44.71
N LEU A 266 -19.18 38.13 -44.31
CA LEU A 266 -19.44 39.22 -45.27
C LEU A 266 -18.26 39.40 -46.23
N VAL A 267 -17.04 39.31 -45.71
CA VAL A 267 -15.81 39.35 -46.51
C VAL A 267 -15.77 38.18 -47.51
N MET A 268 -16.07 36.95 -47.06
CA MET A 268 -16.09 35.78 -47.92
C MET A 268 -17.13 35.90 -49.04
N GLU A 269 -18.33 36.40 -48.74
CA GLU A 269 -19.36 36.58 -49.76
C GLU A 269 -18.98 37.64 -50.80
N ALA A 270 -18.37 38.75 -50.39
CA ALA A 270 -17.87 39.75 -51.32
C ALA A 270 -16.85 39.12 -52.30
N LYS A 271 -15.96 38.25 -51.79
CA LYS A 271 -14.97 37.52 -52.61
C LYS A 271 -15.62 36.47 -53.52
N LEU A 272 -16.62 35.74 -53.04
CA LEU A 272 -17.36 34.77 -53.86
C LEU A 272 -18.10 35.46 -55.02
N ARG A 273 -18.71 36.63 -54.78
CA ARG A 273 -19.32 37.45 -55.84
C ARG A 273 -18.29 37.88 -56.88
N GLN A 274 -17.11 38.32 -56.44
CA GLN A 274 -16.01 38.67 -57.35
C GLN A 274 -15.53 37.45 -58.16
N ALA A 275 -15.59 36.25 -57.58
CA ALA A 275 -15.28 34.98 -58.24
C ALA A 275 -16.42 34.46 -59.16
N GLY A 276 -17.53 35.21 -59.30
CA GLY A 276 -18.63 34.88 -60.22
C GLY A 276 -19.75 34.02 -59.62
N ILE A 277 -19.77 33.81 -58.30
CA ILE A 277 -20.90 33.15 -57.61
C ILE A 277 -22.08 34.11 -57.52
N THR A 278 -23.28 33.65 -57.87
CA THR A 278 -24.48 34.50 -57.88
C THR A 278 -25.11 34.61 -56.49
N ASP A 279 -25.91 35.65 -56.26
CA ASP A 279 -26.67 35.77 -55.00
C ASP A 279 -27.68 34.62 -54.82
N ASP A 280 -28.19 34.04 -55.91
CA ASP A 280 -29.08 32.87 -55.86
C ASP A 280 -28.32 31.62 -55.37
N ASP A 281 -27.06 31.44 -55.78
CA ASP A 281 -26.20 30.35 -55.28
C ASP A 281 -25.91 30.50 -53.78
N LEU A 282 -25.56 31.71 -53.34
CA LEU A 282 -25.33 32.01 -51.92
C LEU A 282 -26.60 31.78 -51.10
N LYS A 283 -27.76 32.19 -51.61
CA LYS A 283 -29.05 31.97 -50.97
C LYS A 283 -29.40 30.49 -50.87
N LEU A 284 -29.15 29.72 -51.93
CA LEU A 284 -29.36 28.27 -51.94
C LEU A 284 -28.51 27.60 -50.85
N ILE A 285 -27.23 27.98 -50.74
CA ILE A 285 -26.33 27.44 -49.70
C ILE A 285 -26.84 27.81 -48.29
N ARG A 286 -27.29 29.05 -48.08
CA ARG A 286 -27.88 29.47 -46.81
C ARG A 286 -29.10 28.65 -46.42
N THR A 287 -30.01 28.40 -47.37
CA THR A 287 -31.16 27.54 -47.13
C THR A 287 -30.74 26.11 -46.79
N GLN A 288 -29.81 25.52 -47.54
CA GLN A 288 -29.29 24.17 -47.27
C GLN A 288 -28.68 24.04 -45.88
N VAL A 289 -27.88 25.04 -45.46
CA VAL A 289 -27.27 25.07 -44.13
C VAL A 289 -28.33 25.20 -43.05
N ALA A 290 -29.29 26.12 -43.22
CA ALA A 290 -30.38 26.29 -42.25
C ALA A 290 -31.20 25.01 -42.08
N ASP A 291 -31.56 24.34 -43.18
CA ASP A 291 -32.31 23.09 -43.15
C ASP A 291 -31.51 21.97 -42.45
N GLN A 292 -30.20 21.87 -42.72
CA GLN A 292 -29.32 20.90 -42.07
C GLN A 292 -29.22 21.12 -40.55
N VAL A 293 -29.06 22.39 -40.14
CA VAL A 293 -28.92 22.76 -38.73
C VAL A 293 -30.25 22.56 -37.99
N ALA A 294 -31.37 22.91 -38.59
CA ALA A 294 -32.70 22.69 -38.01
C ALA A 294 -33.02 21.20 -37.82
N ALA A 295 -32.67 20.34 -38.81
CA ALA A 295 -32.84 18.89 -38.67
C ALA A 295 -31.98 18.33 -37.53
N ALA A 296 -30.74 18.81 -37.39
CA ALA A 296 -29.84 18.40 -36.32
C ALA A 296 -30.30 18.86 -34.92
N GLU A 297 -30.90 20.05 -34.83
CA GLU A 297 -31.56 20.55 -33.62
C GLU A 297 -32.74 19.64 -33.22
N GLU A 298 -33.64 19.36 -34.15
CA GLU A 298 -34.82 18.50 -33.91
C GLU A 298 -34.41 17.11 -33.42
N ASP A 299 -33.42 16.49 -34.08
CA ASP A 299 -32.87 15.20 -33.70
C ASP A 299 -32.23 15.22 -32.30
N ALA A 300 -31.53 16.29 -31.94
CA ALA A 300 -30.89 16.41 -30.63
C ALA A 300 -31.93 16.61 -29.51
N LEU A 301 -32.96 17.44 -29.75
CA LEU A 301 -34.08 17.64 -28.82
C LEU A 301 -34.87 16.36 -28.53
N ALA A 302 -34.85 15.40 -29.44
CA ALA A 302 -35.47 14.08 -29.26
C ALA A 302 -34.59 13.08 -28.48
N SER A 303 -33.37 13.45 -28.06
CA SER A 303 -32.45 12.54 -27.36
C SER A 303 -32.81 12.35 -25.89
N ASP A 304 -32.46 11.17 -25.36
CA ASP A 304 -32.64 10.86 -23.95
C ASP A 304 -31.70 11.67 -23.04
N THR A 305 -32.09 11.82 -21.78
CA THR A 305 -31.26 12.41 -20.72
C THR A 305 -30.24 11.38 -20.21
N PRO A 306 -28.97 11.77 -19.97
CA PRO A 306 -27.96 10.84 -19.47
C PRO A 306 -28.21 10.41 -18.02
N ALA A 307 -27.77 9.19 -17.69
CA ALA A 307 -27.77 8.70 -16.32
C ALA A 307 -26.62 9.31 -15.49
N ALA A 308 -26.87 9.56 -14.21
CA ALA A 308 -25.83 10.05 -13.29
C ALA A 308 -24.72 9.00 -13.11
N LYS A 309 -23.46 9.44 -13.23
CA LYS A 309 -22.26 8.62 -12.99
C LYS A 309 -21.64 9.04 -11.65
N LEU A 310 -21.71 8.15 -10.66
CA LEU A 310 -21.30 8.43 -9.27
C LEU A 310 -19.82 8.13 -8.97
N ASP A 311 -19.06 7.65 -9.97
CA ASP A 311 -17.63 7.35 -9.82
C ASP A 311 -16.87 7.83 -11.06
N ALA A 312 -15.73 8.49 -10.84
CA ALA A 312 -14.84 8.97 -11.89
C ALA A 312 -13.85 7.90 -12.38
N LYS A 313 -13.62 6.84 -11.60
CA LYS A 313 -12.68 5.77 -11.94
C LYS A 313 -13.29 4.79 -12.95
N SER A 314 -12.48 4.33 -13.91
CA SER A 314 -12.83 3.25 -14.83
C SER A 314 -12.99 1.93 -14.07
N LEU A 315 -13.88 1.00 -14.41
CA LEU A 315 -13.96 -0.27 -13.66
C LEU A 315 -12.70 -1.13 -13.86
N LEU A 316 -12.17 -1.71 -12.78
CA LEU A 316 -11.05 -2.66 -12.85
C LEU A 316 -11.55 -4.11 -12.97
N PRO A 317 -10.83 -4.96 -13.72
CA PRO A 317 -11.11 -6.38 -13.77
C PRO A 317 -10.72 -7.09 -12.45
N VAL A 318 -11.32 -8.24 -12.17
CA VAL A 318 -11.12 -9.02 -10.93
C VAL A 318 -9.66 -9.48 -10.79
N GLU A 319 -8.99 -9.71 -11.91
CA GLU A 319 -7.58 -10.10 -12.01
C GLU A 319 -6.61 -9.05 -11.45
N VAL A 320 -7.08 -7.83 -11.20
CA VAL A 320 -6.29 -6.71 -10.65
C VAL A 320 -6.70 -6.35 -9.23
N THR A 321 -7.87 -6.79 -8.75
CA THR A 321 -8.44 -6.34 -7.47
C THR A 321 -8.66 -7.45 -6.45
N HIS A 322 -8.64 -8.73 -6.87
CA HIS A 322 -8.95 -9.83 -5.95
C HIS A 322 -7.72 -10.28 -5.14
N PRO A 323 -7.80 -10.43 -3.80
CA PRO A 323 -6.66 -10.81 -2.95
C PRO A 323 -5.95 -12.11 -3.37
N SER A 324 -6.68 -13.10 -3.89
CA SER A 324 -6.08 -14.37 -4.37
C SER A 324 -5.18 -14.24 -5.59
N LYS A 325 -5.09 -13.04 -6.18
CA LYS A 325 -4.17 -12.73 -7.29
C LYS A 325 -2.84 -12.18 -6.80
N GLU A 326 -2.69 -11.94 -5.50
CA GLU A 326 -1.42 -11.54 -4.92
C GLU A 326 -0.35 -12.60 -5.21
N LYS A 327 0.81 -12.12 -5.65
CA LYS A 327 1.98 -12.94 -5.94
C LYS A 327 3.17 -12.36 -5.19
N PHE A 328 3.74 -13.19 -4.34
CA PHE A 328 4.91 -12.85 -3.54
C PHE A 328 6.19 -13.20 -4.32
N GLY A 329 7.30 -12.56 -3.97
CA GLY A 329 8.60 -12.99 -4.43
C GLY A 329 8.92 -14.40 -3.91
N SER A 330 9.67 -15.17 -4.68
CA SER A 330 10.17 -16.49 -4.30
C SER A 330 11.02 -16.48 -3.02
N GLY A 331 11.64 -15.35 -2.68
CA GLY A 331 12.59 -15.25 -1.57
C GLY A 331 13.94 -15.91 -1.86
N GLU A 332 14.13 -16.45 -3.06
CA GLU A 332 15.39 -17.06 -3.51
C GLU A 332 16.28 -16.03 -4.23
N GLY A 333 17.59 -16.25 -4.19
CA GLY A 333 18.58 -15.39 -4.83
C GLY A 333 18.88 -14.09 -4.08
N ASP A 334 19.47 -13.13 -4.78
CA ASP A 334 19.86 -11.84 -4.23
C ASP A 334 18.63 -11.04 -3.78
N GLN A 335 18.74 -10.41 -2.60
CA GLN A 335 17.66 -9.63 -2.01
C GLN A 335 17.79 -8.17 -2.39
N LEU A 336 16.70 -7.60 -2.90
CA LEU A 336 16.60 -6.22 -3.34
C LEU A 336 15.90 -5.39 -2.28
N ASN A 337 16.49 -4.25 -1.93
CA ASN A 337 15.78 -3.19 -1.21
C ASN A 337 14.71 -2.55 -2.13
N MET A 338 13.84 -1.70 -1.56
CA MET A 338 12.74 -1.09 -2.30
C MET A 338 13.22 -0.27 -3.51
N LYS A 339 14.30 0.51 -3.36
CA LYS A 339 14.88 1.30 -4.46
C LYS A 339 15.29 0.41 -5.64
N ASP A 340 16.01 -0.68 -5.38
CA ASP A 340 16.50 -1.58 -6.42
C ASP A 340 15.37 -2.43 -7.03
N ALA A 341 14.36 -2.79 -6.23
CA ALA A 341 13.14 -3.45 -6.73
C ALA A 341 12.34 -2.54 -7.68
N LEU A 342 12.12 -1.27 -7.33
CA LEU A 342 11.46 -0.29 -8.21
C LEU A 342 12.23 -0.11 -9.52
N ARG A 343 13.56 0.02 -9.46
CA ARG A 343 14.43 0.12 -10.65
C ARG A 343 14.23 -1.09 -11.57
N LYS A 344 14.25 -2.29 -11.01
CA LYS A 344 14.15 -3.54 -11.78
C LYS A 344 12.75 -3.71 -12.39
N VAL A 345 11.69 -3.31 -11.70
CA VAL A 345 10.33 -3.28 -12.29
C VAL A 345 10.26 -2.31 -13.46
N LEU A 346 10.76 -1.07 -13.31
CA LEU A 346 10.78 -0.08 -14.38
C LEU A 346 11.57 -0.57 -15.60
N GLY A 347 12.74 -1.18 -15.37
CA GLY A 347 13.56 -1.79 -16.42
C GLY A 347 12.80 -2.88 -17.19
N ASN A 348 12.11 -3.78 -16.50
CA ASN A 348 11.33 -4.85 -17.15
C ASN A 348 10.21 -4.30 -18.04
N HIS A 349 9.49 -3.25 -17.59
CA HIS A 349 8.43 -2.62 -18.40
C HIS A 349 9.01 -1.85 -19.58
N LEU A 350 10.15 -1.17 -19.41
CA LEU A 350 10.88 -0.51 -20.50
C LEU A 350 11.35 -1.50 -21.57
N GLU A 351 11.85 -2.67 -21.15
CA GLU A 351 12.32 -3.73 -22.05
C GLU A 351 11.16 -4.37 -22.84
N THR A 352 10.00 -4.55 -22.20
CA THR A 352 8.90 -5.34 -22.77
C THR A 352 7.85 -4.51 -23.51
N ASP A 353 7.73 -3.21 -23.21
CA ASP A 353 6.76 -2.32 -23.83
C ASP A 353 7.42 -1.03 -24.36
N PRO A 354 7.56 -0.87 -25.70
CA PRO A 354 8.14 0.34 -26.29
C PRO A 354 7.26 1.58 -26.09
N GLY A 355 6.00 1.43 -25.67
CA GLY A 355 5.12 2.52 -25.30
C GLY A 355 5.35 3.04 -23.87
N VAL A 356 6.13 2.35 -23.04
CA VAL A 356 6.49 2.82 -21.69
C VAL A 356 7.64 3.80 -21.80
N THR A 357 7.49 4.95 -21.14
CA THR A 357 8.52 5.97 -21.08
C THR A 357 8.57 6.67 -19.74
N LEU A 358 9.74 7.12 -19.33
CA LEU A 358 9.98 7.84 -18.10
C LEU A 358 10.35 9.29 -18.42
N LEU A 359 9.75 10.23 -17.70
CA LEU A 359 10.03 11.66 -17.82
C LEU A 359 10.10 12.31 -16.44
N GLY A 360 11.17 13.03 -16.14
CA GLY A 360 11.28 13.81 -14.92
C GLY A 360 12.66 14.41 -14.71
N GLU A 361 12.85 15.03 -13.55
CA GLU A 361 14.09 15.75 -13.23
C GLU A 361 15.17 14.79 -12.74
N ASP A 362 16.38 14.93 -13.28
CA ASP A 362 17.56 14.15 -12.88
C ASP A 362 17.43 12.62 -13.01
N ILE A 363 16.48 12.12 -13.80
CA ILE A 363 16.21 10.68 -13.93
C ILE A 363 17.19 9.95 -14.86
N GLU A 364 17.94 10.68 -15.69
CA GLU A 364 18.97 10.09 -16.54
C GLU A 364 20.27 9.81 -15.78
N ASP A 365 21.09 8.97 -16.38
CA ASP A 365 22.43 8.61 -15.94
C ASP A 365 23.39 9.80 -15.99
N PRO A 366 24.41 9.83 -15.10
CA PRO A 366 24.77 8.78 -14.14
C PRO A 366 24.00 8.81 -12.81
N LYS A 367 23.07 9.75 -12.63
CA LYS A 367 22.40 9.98 -11.34
C LYS A 367 21.26 8.98 -11.11
N GLY A 368 20.27 9.00 -12.00
CA GLY A 368 19.13 8.08 -11.96
C GLY A 368 18.10 8.42 -10.89
N ASP A 369 17.60 9.65 -10.86
CA ASP A 369 16.82 10.28 -9.80
C ASP A 369 17.66 10.61 -8.54
N VAL A 370 17.14 11.50 -7.68
CA VAL A 370 17.77 11.90 -6.40
C VAL A 370 18.16 10.70 -5.54
N PHE A 371 17.39 9.62 -5.57
CA PHE A 371 17.63 8.42 -4.79
C PHE A 371 18.23 7.26 -5.59
N GLY A 372 18.40 7.40 -6.91
CA GLY A 372 18.95 6.33 -7.74
C GLY A 372 17.89 5.33 -8.25
N VAL A 373 16.59 5.63 -8.17
CA VAL A 373 15.52 4.70 -8.60
C VAL A 373 15.60 4.37 -10.10
N THR A 374 16.09 5.27 -10.95
CA THR A 374 16.17 5.08 -12.41
C THR A 374 17.60 4.89 -12.93
N ARG A 375 18.57 4.71 -12.03
CA ARG A 375 19.99 4.58 -12.41
C ARG A 375 20.22 3.41 -13.37
N GLY A 376 20.98 3.65 -14.44
CA GLY A 376 21.28 2.74 -15.53
C GLY A 376 20.24 2.73 -16.65
N LEU A 377 18.99 3.15 -16.36
CA LEU A 377 17.89 2.95 -17.30
C LEU A 377 17.97 3.86 -18.52
N SER A 378 18.50 5.09 -18.42
CA SER A 378 18.63 5.95 -19.61
C SER A 378 19.79 5.53 -20.52
N THR A 379 20.83 4.90 -19.97
CA THR A 379 21.90 4.31 -20.78
C THR A 379 21.39 3.09 -21.54
N GLU A 380 20.56 2.26 -20.90
CA GLU A 380 19.98 1.05 -21.50
C GLU A 380 18.83 1.38 -22.47
N PHE A 381 17.98 2.35 -22.12
CA PHE A 381 16.78 2.74 -22.86
C PHE A 381 16.78 4.24 -23.25
N PRO A 382 17.74 4.71 -24.07
CA PRO A 382 17.95 6.13 -24.37
C PRO A 382 16.80 6.81 -25.14
N ASN A 383 15.87 6.03 -25.68
CA ASN A 383 14.69 6.53 -26.39
C ASN A 383 13.40 6.45 -25.56
N GLN A 384 13.48 6.10 -24.28
CA GLN A 384 12.32 5.97 -23.40
C GLN A 384 12.48 6.70 -22.07
N VAL A 385 13.70 6.96 -21.59
CA VAL A 385 13.98 7.64 -20.31
C VAL A 385 14.60 9.01 -20.59
N PHE A 386 13.90 10.07 -20.18
CA PHE A 386 14.28 11.44 -20.55
C PHE A 386 14.28 12.40 -19.37
N ASN A 387 15.32 13.23 -19.28
CA ASN A 387 15.30 14.38 -18.38
C ASN A 387 14.29 15.43 -18.85
N SER A 388 13.52 15.97 -17.92
CA SER A 388 12.63 17.10 -18.16
C SER A 388 13.31 18.45 -17.88
N ALA A 389 12.64 19.54 -18.26
CA ALA A 389 12.90 20.84 -17.65
C ALA A 389 12.50 20.82 -16.17
N LEU A 390 12.97 21.82 -15.41
CA LEU A 390 12.62 22.02 -14.00
C LEU A 390 11.22 22.63 -13.86
N SER A 391 10.19 21.85 -14.25
CA SER A 391 8.78 22.22 -14.17
C SER A 391 7.89 20.99 -14.04
N GLU A 392 7.22 20.86 -12.90
CA GLU A 392 6.36 19.72 -12.60
C GLU A 392 5.09 19.72 -13.45
N SER A 393 4.51 20.90 -13.72
CA SER A 393 3.36 21.01 -14.64
C SER A 393 3.72 20.51 -16.03
N THR A 394 4.90 20.85 -16.53
CA THR A 394 5.38 20.36 -17.83
C THR A 394 5.57 18.85 -17.83
N ILE A 395 6.16 18.27 -16.77
CA ILE A 395 6.32 16.82 -16.63
C ILE A 395 4.96 16.11 -16.70
N VAL A 396 3.98 16.56 -15.91
CA VAL A 396 2.65 15.93 -15.87
C VAL A 396 1.88 16.17 -17.17
N GLY A 397 1.80 17.41 -17.65
CA GLY A 397 1.05 17.78 -18.86
C GLY A 397 1.58 17.09 -20.13
N LYS A 398 2.91 17.03 -20.29
CA LYS A 398 3.55 16.31 -21.40
C LYS A 398 3.27 14.81 -21.30
N SER A 399 3.34 14.24 -20.10
CA SER A 399 2.99 12.83 -19.88
C SER A 399 1.52 12.53 -20.20
N ILE A 400 0.59 13.41 -19.83
CA ILE A 400 -0.82 13.28 -20.23
C ILE A 400 -0.94 13.28 -21.76
N GLY A 401 -0.30 14.22 -22.45
CA GLY A 401 -0.31 14.29 -23.92
C GLY A 401 0.19 13.01 -24.59
N ARG A 402 1.30 12.45 -24.09
CA ARG A 402 1.84 11.18 -24.54
C ARG A 402 0.86 10.03 -24.32
N ALA A 403 0.26 9.95 -23.14
CA ALA A 403 -0.73 8.94 -22.79
C ALA A 403 -1.98 8.98 -23.71
N LEU A 404 -2.40 10.17 -24.13
CA LEU A 404 -3.53 10.35 -25.07
C LEU A 404 -3.25 9.75 -26.46
N THR A 405 -1.99 9.52 -26.82
CA THR A 405 -1.61 8.83 -28.08
C THR A 405 -1.55 7.31 -27.96
N GLY A 406 -1.75 6.77 -26.75
CA GLY A 406 -1.70 5.34 -26.45
C GLY A 406 -0.43 4.87 -25.75
N GLU A 407 0.53 5.75 -25.47
CA GLU A 407 1.71 5.44 -24.66
C GLU A 407 1.36 5.27 -23.16
N ARG A 408 2.32 4.74 -22.37
CA ARG A 408 2.18 4.46 -20.93
C ARG A 408 3.27 5.19 -20.13
N PRO A 409 3.17 6.51 -20.00
CA PRO A 409 4.25 7.30 -19.40
C PRO A 409 4.26 7.18 -17.87
N VAL A 410 5.47 7.20 -17.33
CA VAL A 410 5.80 7.31 -15.92
C VAL A 410 6.44 8.68 -15.69
N ALA A 411 5.73 9.55 -14.99
CA ALA A 411 6.18 10.90 -14.67
C ALA A 411 6.83 10.91 -13.29
N PHE A 412 8.08 11.37 -13.20
CA PHE A 412 8.82 11.49 -11.96
C PHE A 412 8.75 12.92 -11.44
N ILE A 413 8.18 13.10 -10.25
CA ILE A 413 8.28 14.36 -9.49
C ILE A 413 9.22 14.13 -8.32
N GLN A 414 10.19 15.02 -8.16
CA GLN A 414 11.34 14.80 -7.29
C GLN A 414 10.95 14.59 -5.82
N PHE A 415 10.01 15.41 -5.32
CA PHE A 415 9.45 15.31 -3.97
C PHE A 415 7.97 15.69 -3.97
N ALA A 416 7.18 15.06 -3.09
CA ALA A 416 5.76 15.38 -2.92
C ALA A 416 5.51 16.87 -2.63
N ASP A 417 6.46 17.53 -1.98
CA ASP A 417 6.46 18.96 -1.67
C ASP A 417 6.33 19.89 -2.89
N PHE A 418 6.72 19.41 -4.09
CA PHE A 418 6.61 20.18 -5.34
C PHE A 418 5.33 19.91 -6.13
N MET A 419 4.52 18.94 -5.71
CA MET A 419 3.24 18.65 -6.36
C MET A 419 2.25 19.82 -6.49
N PRO A 420 2.22 20.83 -5.59
CA PRO A 420 1.32 21.97 -5.76
C PRO A 420 1.48 22.71 -7.08
N THR A 421 2.66 22.70 -7.71
CA THR A 421 2.87 23.35 -9.02
C THR A 421 2.14 22.60 -10.13
N ALA A 422 2.11 21.27 -10.10
CA ALA A 422 1.42 20.40 -11.06
C ALA A 422 -0.05 20.09 -10.73
N TYR A 423 -0.57 20.59 -9.60
CA TYR A 423 -1.88 20.21 -9.08
C TYR A 423 -3.03 20.42 -10.09
N ASN A 424 -2.96 21.51 -10.87
CA ASN A 424 -3.95 21.80 -11.90
C ASN A 424 -4.02 20.70 -12.98
N GLN A 425 -2.88 20.25 -13.51
CA GLN A 425 -2.82 19.15 -14.47
C GLN A 425 -3.31 17.83 -13.88
N ILE A 426 -3.05 17.57 -12.60
CA ILE A 426 -3.47 16.31 -11.95
C ILE A 426 -4.98 16.27 -11.78
N VAL A 427 -5.57 17.32 -11.20
CA VAL A 427 -6.99 17.30 -10.83
C VAL A 427 -7.90 17.63 -12.01
N SER A 428 -7.55 18.66 -12.79
CA SER A 428 -8.40 19.14 -13.88
C SER A 428 -8.29 18.29 -15.14
N GLU A 429 -7.16 17.61 -15.33
CA GLU A 429 -6.88 16.79 -16.52
C GLU A 429 -6.76 15.31 -16.17
N LEU A 430 -5.69 14.89 -15.50
CA LEU A 430 -5.34 13.48 -15.33
C LEU A 430 -6.48 12.67 -14.71
N GLY A 431 -7.05 13.12 -13.59
CA GLY A 431 -8.17 12.46 -12.92
C GLY A 431 -9.50 12.57 -13.67
N ALA A 432 -9.69 13.61 -14.49
CA ALA A 432 -10.97 13.91 -15.11
C ALA A 432 -11.15 13.36 -16.52
N ILE A 433 -10.07 13.15 -17.29
CA ILE A 433 -10.13 12.79 -18.73
C ILE A 433 -11.02 11.58 -18.99
N HIS A 434 -10.84 10.49 -18.25
CA HIS A 434 -11.65 9.29 -18.44
C HIS A 434 -13.13 9.57 -18.19
N TRP A 435 -13.45 10.18 -17.06
CA TRP A 435 -14.84 10.46 -16.66
C TRP A 435 -15.53 11.46 -17.60
N ARG A 436 -14.87 12.58 -17.91
CA ARG A 436 -15.43 13.69 -18.71
C ARG A 436 -15.63 13.35 -20.18
N THR A 437 -14.94 12.31 -20.67
CA THR A 437 -15.02 11.84 -22.07
C THR A 437 -15.78 10.51 -22.21
N ASP A 438 -16.42 10.06 -21.13
CA ASP A 438 -17.07 8.74 -21.05
C ASP A 438 -16.17 7.58 -21.51
N GLY A 439 -14.88 7.67 -21.18
CA GLY A 439 -13.89 6.66 -21.51
C GLY A 439 -13.41 6.64 -22.96
N SER A 440 -13.86 7.57 -23.81
CA SER A 440 -13.35 7.71 -25.18
C SER A 440 -11.88 8.14 -25.23
N TRP A 441 -11.39 8.80 -24.17
CA TRP A 441 -9.96 9.03 -23.94
C TRP A 441 -9.54 8.46 -22.58
N LYS A 442 -8.27 8.04 -22.49
CA LYS A 442 -7.62 7.55 -21.27
C LYS A 442 -6.26 8.21 -21.12
N ALA A 443 -5.82 8.39 -19.88
CA ALA A 443 -4.49 8.91 -19.54
C ALA A 443 -3.87 8.06 -18.42
N PRO A 444 -3.40 6.83 -18.70
CA PRO A 444 -2.82 5.93 -17.70
C PRO A 444 -1.39 6.36 -17.29
N VAL A 445 -1.24 7.59 -16.82
CA VAL A 445 0.05 8.11 -16.33
C VAL A 445 0.29 7.59 -14.91
N ILE A 446 1.49 7.09 -14.66
CA ILE A 446 1.96 6.76 -13.31
C ILE A 446 2.83 7.92 -12.82
N LEU A 447 2.40 8.65 -11.79
CA LEU A 447 3.18 9.68 -11.12
C LEU A 447 4.02 9.04 -10.02
N MET A 448 5.33 8.93 -10.19
CA MET A 448 6.26 8.44 -9.18
C MET A 448 6.85 9.61 -8.38
N ILE A 449 6.69 9.55 -7.04
CA ILE A 449 6.98 10.70 -6.18
C ILE A 449 7.64 10.25 -4.87
N ALA A 450 8.81 10.80 -4.53
CA ALA A 450 9.43 10.57 -3.24
C ALA A 450 8.70 11.35 -2.13
N CYS A 451 8.47 10.71 -0.98
CA CYS A 451 7.70 11.33 0.10
C CYS A 451 8.18 10.95 1.51
N GLY A 452 7.56 11.57 2.52
CA GLY A 452 7.69 11.17 3.92
C GLY A 452 8.79 11.88 4.70
N ALA A 453 8.63 11.89 6.01
CA ALA A 453 9.29 12.84 6.89
C ALA A 453 10.35 12.24 7.82
N PHE A 454 10.64 10.94 7.78
CA PHE A 454 11.50 10.31 8.81
C PHE A 454 13.02 10.41 8.55
N ARG A 455 13.49 11.29 7.66
CA ARG A 455 14.93 11.58 7.50
C ARG A 455 15.32 12.92 8.16
N PRO A 456 16.51 13.05 8.79
CA PRO A 456 16.94 14.31 9.39
C PRO A 456 17.12 15.48 8.41
N GLY A 457 16.79 16.69 8.85
CA GLY A 457 17.18 17.93 8.17
C GLY A 457 16.38 18.30 6.91
N LEU A 458 15.29 17.61 6.60
CA LEU A 458 14.51 17.80 5.36
C LEU A 458 13.77 19.14 5.29
N GLY A 459 13.20 19.58 6.43
CA GLY A 459 12.38 20.78 6.47
C GLY A 459 11.06 20.68 5.71
N PRO A 460 10.41 21.82 5.42
CA PRO A 460 9.03 21.84 4.95
C PRO A 460 8.83 21.52 3.46
N TYR A 461 9.93 21.41 2.70
CA TYR A 461 9.91 21.23 1.24
C TYR A 461 10.57 19.93 0.77
N HIS A 462 10.82 18.99 1.68
CA HIS A 462 11.32 17.66 1.35
C HIS A 462 10.74 16.59 2.28
N ALA A 463 9.57 16.79 2.88
CA ALA A 463 9.10 15.92 3.96
C ALA A 463 7.58 15.65 3.95
N GLN A 464 6.83 16.27 3.06
CA GLN A 464 5.39 16.06 2.95
C GLN A 464 5.07 14.72 2.28
N THR A 465 3.82 14.30 2.39
CA THR A 465 3.28 13.10 1.74
C THR A 465 2.07 13.44 0.87
N PHE A 466 1.20 14.35 1.32
CA PHE A 466 0.00 14.82 0.61
C PHE A 466 -0.94 13.69 0.18
N GLU A 467 -0.88 12.52 0.81
CA GLU A 467 -1.66 11.36 0.38
C GLU A 467 -3.16 11.62 0.48
N SER A 468 -3.62 12.41 1.46
CA SER A 468 -5.05 12.73 1.57
C SER A 468 -5.51 13.66 0.45
N VAL A 469 -4.70 14.63 0.05
CA VAL A 469 -5.00 15.56 -1.05
C VAL A 469 -5.24 14.80 -2.35
N PHE A 470 -4.39 13.80 -2.65
CA PHE A 470 -4.59 12.95 -3.84
C PHE A 470 -5.77 11.99 -3.66
N ALA A 471 -5.98 11.43 -2.47
CA ALA A 471 -7.13 10.56 -2.22
C ALA A 471 -8.48 11.30 -2.41
N HIS A 472 -8.50 12.61 -2.15
CA HIS A 472 -9.65 13.48 -2.43
C HIS A 472 -9.88 13.74 -3.93
N CYS A 473 -8.88 13.54 -4.78
CA CYS A 473 -9.01 13.75 -6.22
C CYS A 473 -9.75 12.57 -6.87
N PRO A 474 -10.92 12.80 -7.52
CA PRO A 474 -11.61 11.75 -8.24
C PRO A 474 -10.78 11.22 -9.42
N GLY A 475 -10.98 9.95 -9.76
CA GLY A 475 -10.44 9.35 -10.98
C GLY A 475 -9.00 8.84 -10.90
N ILE A 476 -8.24 9.16 -9.83
CA ILE A 476 -6.86 8.70 -9.64
C ILE A 476 -6.75 7.63 -8.54
N ASP A 477 -5.88 6.65 -8.75
CA ASP A 477 -5.48 5.70 -7.72
C ASP A 477 -4.27 6.24 -6.94
N VAL A 478 -4.20 5.97 -5.63
CA VAL A 478 -3.16 6.52 -4.74
C VAL A 478 -2.55 5.38 -3.93
N PHE A 479 -1.26 5.13 -4.14
CA PHE A 479 -0.49 4.03 -3.59
C PHE A 479 0.65 4.53 -2.72
N MET A 480 0.90 3.85 -1.60
CA MET A 480 2.05 4.09 -0.74
C MET A 480 2.55 2.76 -0.14
N PRO A 481 3.54 2.10 -0.77
CA PRO A 481 4.08 0.83 -0.27
C PRO A 481 4.88 1.03 1.03
N SER A 482 4.92 0.00 1.87
CA SER A 482 5.76 -0.03 3.09
C SER A 482 7.01 -0.90 2.95
N THR A 483 6.99 -1.93 2.09
CA THR A 483 8.11 -2.87 1.85
C THR A 483 8.54 -2.95 0.39
N ALA A 484 9.72 -3.53 0.12
CA ALA A 484 10.21 -3.73 -1.26
C ALA A 484 9.29 -4.61 -2.11
N ALA A 485 8.73 -5.68 -1.51
CA ALA A 485 7.79 -6.57 -2.18
C ALA A 485 6.47 -5.85 -2.53
N ASP A 486 5.97 -5.00 -1.62
CA ASP A 486 4.78 -4.20 -1.89
C ASP A 486 5.04 -3.22 -3.03
N ALA A 487 6.18 -2.53 -3.00
CA ALA A 487 6.54 -1.57 -4.04
C ALA A 487 6.61 -2.22 -5.43
N ALA A 488 7.26 -3.39 -5.54
CA ALA A 488 7.35 -4.14 -6.79
C ALA A 488 5.96 -4.56 -7.30
N GLY A 489 5.18 -5.25 -6.45
CA GLY A 489 3.89 -5.78 -6.85
C GLY A 489 2.84 -4.69 -7.13
N MET A 490 2.86 -3.59 -6.38
CA MET A 490 1.94 -2.46 -6.60
C MET A 490 2.29 -1.67 -7.87
N LEU A 491 3.58 -1.50 -8.19
CA LEU A 491 3.97 -0.82 -9.42
C LEU A 491 3.56 -1.65 -10.64
N ASN A 492 3.72 -2.98 -10.60
CA ASN A 492 3.18 -3.88 -11.62
C ASN A 492 1.66 -3.78 -11.74
N ALA A 493 0.95 -3.65 -10.62
CA ALA A 493 -0.50 -3.44 -10.63
C ALA A 493 -0.90 -2.09 -11.24
N ALA A 494 -0.15 -1.01 -10.96
CA ALA A 494 -0.34 0.30 -11.56
C ALA A 494 -0.21 0.22 -13.09
N PHE A 495 0.85 -0.41 -13.59
CA PHE A 495 1.02 -0.67 -15.02
C PHE A 495 -0.17 -1.45 -15.58
N LYS A 496 -0.65 -2.52 -14.92
CA LYS A 496 -1.75 -3.35 -15.43
C LYS A 496 -3.14 -2.69 -15.37
N SER A 497 -3.31 -1.62 -14.60
CA SER A 497 -4.61 -1.03 -14.28
C SER A 497 -5.24 -0.20 -15.41
N ASP A 498 -4.43 0.33 -16.33
CA ASP A 498 -4.82 1.38 -17.28
C ASP A 498 -5.46 2.63 -16.62
N ARG A 499 -5.22 2.86 -15.33
CA ARG A 499 -5.71 4.02 -14.58
C ARG A 499 -4.58 4.99 -14.24
N PRO A 500 -4.86 6.30 -14.19
CA PRO A 500 -3.91 7.25 -13.65
C PRO A 500 -3.62 6.92 -12.18
N THR A 501 -2.34 6.83 -11.83
CA THR A 501 -1.89 6.37 -10.51
C THR A 501 -0.86 7.33 -9.92
N VAL A 502 -1.05 7.72 -8.67
CA VAL A 502 -0.05 8.40 -7.85
C VAL A 502 0.64 7.37 -6.98
N PHE A 503 1.94 7.18 -7.20
CA PHE A 503 2.78 6.22 -6.51
C PHE A 503 3.77 6.96 -5.59
N LEU A 504 3.39 7.08 -4.32
CA LEU A 504 4.16 7.76 -3.29
C LEU A 504 5.14 6.77 -2.64
N TYR A 505 6.44 6.87 -2.90
CA TYR A 505 7.43 5.97 -2.30
C TYR A 505 8.13 6.64 -1.09
N PRO A 506 7.97 6.11 0.13
CA PRO A 506 8.56 6.72 1.32
C PRO A 506 10.08 6.61 1.36
N LYS A 507 10.78 7.73 1.60
CA LYS A 507 12.26 7.80 1.54
C LYS A 507 12.97 6.96 2.61
N SER A 508 12.37 6.74 3.76
CA SER A 508 12.94 5.87 4.81
C SER A 508 12.86 4.40 4.44
N CYS A 509 11.83 3.97 3.70
CA CYS A 509 11.66 2.58 3.26
C CYS A 509 12.58 2.20 2.09
N LEU A 510 13.15 3.16 1.34
CA LEU A 510 13.91 2.89 0.10
C LEU A 510 15.10 1.95 0.28
N ASN A 511 15.85 2.10 1.37
CA ASN A 511 17.05 1.31 1.68
C ASN A 511 16.82 0.36 2.85
N ASP A 512 15.57 0.11 3.24
CA ASP A 512 15.28 -0.79 4.36
C ASP A 512 15.78 -2.21 4.06
N SER A 513 16.81 -2.62 4.79
CA SER A 513 17.45 -3.93 4.65
C SER A 513 16.68 -5.07 5.33
N GLU A 514 15.74 -4.75 6.22
CA GLU A 514 14.90 -5.74 6.90
C GLU A 514 13.70 -6.16 6.03
N HIS A 515 13.25 -5.28 5.14
CA HIS A 515 12.06 -5.47 4.28
C HIS A 515 12.40 -5.56 2.79
N THR A 516 13.28 -6.50 2.45
CA THR A 516 13.75 -6.79 1.08
C THR A 516 12.82 -7.74 0.31
N THR A 517 13.06 -7.90 -0.99
CA THR A 517 12.35 -8.85 -1.87
C THR A 517 13.29 -9.56 -2.84
N SER A 518 12.91 -10.70 -3.38
CA SER A 518 13.69 -11.44 -4.38
C SER A 518 13.72 -10.75 -5.74
N GLU A 519 14.66 -11.17 -6.58
CA GLU A 519 14.94 -10.59 -7.91
C GLU A 519 13.84 -10.74 -8.96
N ASP A 520 12.89 -11.66 -8.74
CA ASP A 520 11.77 -12.02 -9.61
C ASP A 520 10.63 -10.98 -9.62
N VAL A 521 10.98 -9.70 -9.55
CA VAL A 521 10.02 -8.60 -9.38
C VAL A 521 8.96 -8.50 -10.48
N HIS A 522 9.19 -9.08 -11.66
CA HIS A 522 8.20 -9.12 -12.76
C HIS A 522 7.05 -10.11 -12.50
N GLU A 523 7.25 -11.10 -11.64
CA GLU A 523 6.21 -12.05 -11.25
C GLU A 523 5.38 -11.55 -10.07
N GLN A 524 5.93 -10.63 -9.29
CA GLN A 524 5.32 -10.08 -8.09
C GLN A 524 4.12 -9.18 -8.42
N PHE A 525 3.05 -9.29 -7.65
CA PHE A 525 1.80 -8.58 -7.93
C PHE A 525 1.03 -8.33 -6.64
N VAL A 526 0.63 -7.08 -6.39
CA VAL A 526 -0.24 -6.70 -5.27
C VAL A 526 -1.55 -6.17 -5.83
N PRO A 527 -2.70 -6.81 -5.54
CA PRO A 527 -3.98 -6.35 -6.04
C PRO A 527 -4.35 -4.95 -5.53
N ILE A 528 -4.95 -4.14 -6.40
CA ILE A 528 -5.33 -2.76 -6.10
C ILE A 528 -6.45 -2.74 -5.06
N GLY A 529 -6.27 -1.93 -4.01
CA GLY A 529 -7.24 -1.76 -2.93
C GLY A 529 -7.26 -2.90 -1.91
N VAL A 530 -6.24 -3.76 -1.91
CA VAL A 530 -6.10 -4.86 -0.95
C VAL A 530 -5.00 -4.53 0.07
N ALA A 531 -5.36 -4.53 1.34
CA ALA A 531 -4.45 -4.29 2.45
C ALA A 531 -3.80 -5.60 2.92
N LYS A 532 -2.66 -5.50 3.60
CA LYS A 532 -1.93 -6.64 4.17
C LYS A 532 -2.16 -6.72 5.66
N LYS A 533 -2.49 -7.91 6.16
CA LYS A 533 -2.38 -8.21 7.59
C LYS A 533 -0.94 -8.61 7.90
N VAL A 534 -0.18 -7.68 8.47
CA VAL A 534 1.24 -7.86 8.80
C VAL A 534 1.40 -8.70 10.06
N HIS A 535 0.60 -8.42 11.08
CA HIS A 535 0.56 -9.17 12.33
C HIS A 535 -0.89 -9.51 12.68
N SER A 536 -1.15 -10.73 13.15
CA SER A 536 -2.48 -11.14 13.61
C SER A 536 -2.66 -10.87 15.09
N GLY A 537 -3.81 -10.37 15.49
CA GLY A 537 -4.12 -10.09 16.89
C GLY A 537 -5.61 -9.96 17.12
N ARG A 538 -6.01 -9.73 18.37
CA ARG A 538 -7.42 -9.79 18.79
C ARG A 538 -7.81 -8.78 19.84
N ASP A 539 -6.85 -8.07 20.43
CA ASP A 539 -7.12 -7.13 21.53
C ASP A 539 -7.22 -5.68 21.03
N ILE A 540 -6.47 -5.34 19.97
CA ILE A 540 -6.46 -4.02 19.33
C ILE A 540 -6.02 -4.11 17.86
N THR A 541 -6.63 -3.33 16.97
CA THR A 541 -6.23 -3.19 15.57
C THR A 541 -5.42 -1.91 15.37
N LEU A 542 -4.28 -2.01 14.70
CA LEU A 542 -3.44 -0.91 14.27
C LEU A 542 -3.43 -0.87 12.73
N VAL A 543 -3.81 0.26 12.13
CA VAL A 543 -3.77 0.47 10.68
C VAL A 543 -2.74 1.54 10.36
N GLY A 544 -1.75 1.22 9.53
CA GLY A 544 -0.73 2.16 9.04
C GLY A 544 -0.45 1.98 7.56
N TRP A 545 0.41 2.82 6.99
CA TRP A 545 0.91 2.71 5.62
C TRP A 545 2.24 3.46 5.47
N GLY A 546 3.04 3.09 4.48
CA GLY A 546 4.38 3.66 4.31
C GLY A 546 5.23 3.53 5.57
N ASN A 547 5.85 4.62 6.04
CA ASN A 547 6.77 4.54 7.18
C ASN A 547 6.07 4.25 8.52
N THR A 548 4.75 4.42 8.64
CA THR A 548 4.06 4.22 9.92
C THR A 548 3.81 2.75 10.25
N VAL A 549 3.96 1.84 9.28
CA VAL A 549 3.78 0.40 9.49
C VAL A 549 4.78 -0.13 10.52
N SER A 550 6.05 0.25 10.42
CA SER A 550 7.09 -0.15 11.38
C SER A 550 6.81 0.37 12.79
N LEU A 551 6.20 1.57 12.93
CA LEU A 551 5.78 2.10 14.22
C LEU A 551 4.65 1.24 14.83
N CYS A 552 3.71 0.77 14.00
CA CYS A 552 2.65 -0.13 14.43
C CYS A 552 3.19 -1.50 14.85
N GLU A 553 4.14 -2.07 14.11
CA GLU A 553 4.80 -3.34 14.46
C GLU A 553 5.59 -3.22 15.77
N ASN A 554 6.33 -2.13 15.97
CA ASN A 554 7.02 -1.87 17.22
C ASN A 554 6.05 -1.77 18.41
N ALA A 555 4.91 -1.10 18.24
CA ALA A 555 3.86 -1.06 19.26
C ALA A 555 3.26 -2.45 19.52
N ALA A 556 3.00 -3.24 18.48
CA ALA A 556 2.51 -4.61 18.61
C ALA A 556 3.50 -5.51 19.38
N ASN A 557 4.80 -5.39 19.10
CA ASN A 557 5.85 -6.12 19.81
C ASN A 557 5.89 -5.75 21.30
N ALA A 558 5.85 -4.46 21.63
CA ALA A 558 5.85 -3.98 23.02
C ALA A 558 4.60 -4.44 23.79
N LEU A 559 3.43 -4.46 23.15
CA LEU A 559 2.18 -4.99 23.72
C LEU A 559 2.25 -6.51 23.94
N SER A 560 2.89 -7.24 23.02
CA SER A 560 3.04 -8.69 23.13
C SER A 560 3.88 -9.11 24.34
N ASP A 561 4.87 -8.30 24.73
CA ASP A 561 5.70 -8.55 25.91
C ASP A 561 4.90 -8.56 27.23
N VAL A 562 3.73 -7.90 27.26
CA VAL A 562 2.78 -7.91 28.39
C VAL A 562 1.52 -8.73 28.11
N GLY A 563 1.54 -9.57 27.07
CA GLY A 563 0.49 -10.55 26.78
C GLY A 563 -0.71 -9.99 26.00
N VAL A 564 -0.62 -8.79 25.43
CA VAL A 564 -1.64 -8.19 24.56
C VAL A 564 -1.31 -8.45 23.09
N GLU A 565 -2.28 -8.93 22.32
CA GLU A 565 -2.13 -9.25 20.90
C GLU A 565 -2.76 -8.16 20.01
N ALA A 566 -1.90 -7.32 19.43
CA ALA A 566 -2.31 -6.33 18.43
C ALA A 566 -2.34 -6.92 17.01
N GLU A 567 -3.40 -6.66 16.26
CA GLU A 567 -3.45 -6.89 14.81
C GLU A 567 -2.87 -5.66 14.10
N VAL A 568 -1.97 -5.86 13.14
CA VAL A 568 -1.34 -4.78 12.36
C VAL A 568 -1.72 -4.94 10.90
N ILE A 569 -2.31 -3.89 10.32
CA ILE A 569 -2.71 -3.81 8.92
C ILE A 569 -1.87 -2.74 8.23
N ASP A 570 -1.18 -3.12 7.17
CA ASP A 570 -0.62 -2.19 6.19
C ASP A 570 -1.65 -1.94 5.09
N LEU A 571 -2.10 -0.70 4.98
CA LEU A 571 -3.16 -0.32 4.06
C LEU A 571 -2.73 -0.43 2.58
N ARG A 572 -1.44 -0.17 2.27
CA ARG A 572 -0.83 -0.13 0.92
C ARG A 572 -1.46 0.89 -0.05
N SER A 573 -2.75 0.74 -0.33
CA SER A 573 -3.54 1.61 -1.21
C SER A 573 -4.40 2.58 -0.40
N ILE A 574 -4.27 3.87 -0.67
CA ILE A 574 -5.03 4.93 0.03
C ILE A 574 -6.36 5.19 -0.68
N SER A 575 -6.37 5.10 -2.01
CA SER A 575 -7.58 5.19 -2.82
C SER A 575 -7.44 4.28 -4.05
N PRO A 576 -8.28 3.23 -4.20
CA PRO A 576 -9.19 2.69 -3.19
C PRO A 576 -8.45 2.06 -2.01
N TRP A 577 -9.08 1.99 -0.83
CA TRP A 577 -8.53 1.33 0.36
C TRP A 577 -9.41 0.13 0.76
N ASP A 578 -8.84 -0.82 1.51
CA ASP A 578 -9.51 -2.05 1.92
C ASP A 578 -10.45 -1.85 3.11
N GLU A 579 -11.60 -1.25 2.83
CA GLU A 579 -12.63 -0.97 3.82
C GLU A 579 -13.08 -2.24 4.57
N LYS A 580 -13.24 -3.35 3.84
CA LYS A 580 -13.76 -4.61 4.38
C LYS A 580 -12.82 -5.20 5.42
N LEU A 581 -11.52 -5.26 5.13
CA LEU A 581 -10.55 -5.79 6.07
C LEU A 581 -10.50 -4.94 7.34
N VAL A 582 -10.43 -3.62 7.21
CA VAL A 582 -10.33 -2.72 8.37
C VAL A 582 -11.57 -2.80 9.25
N ILE A 583 -12.79 -2.77 8.67
CA ILE A 583 -14.03 -2.93 9.45
C ILE A 583 -14.02 -4.29 10.17
N SER A 584 -13.75 -5.39 9.47
CA SER A 584 -13.78 -6.73 10.09
C SER A 584 -12.76 -6.89 11.22
N SER A 585 -11.59 -6.27 11.08
CA SER A 585 -10.55 -6.24 12.10
C SER A 585 -11.00 -5.40 13.31
N ALA A 586 -11.51 -4.20 13.07
CA ALA A 586 -12.01 -3.31 14.10
C ALA A 586 -13.20 -3.91 14.86
N GLU A 587 -14.09 -4.66 14.19
CA GLU A 587 -15.19 -5.40 14.83
C GLU A 587 -14.66 -6.55 15.71
N THR A 588 -13.59 -7.21 15.27
CA THR A 588 -12.97 -8.32 16.01
C THR A 588 -12.31 -7.84 17.30
N THR A 589 -11.60 -6.71 17.26
CA THR A 589 -10.82 -6.19 18.39
C THR A 589 -11.58 -5.18 19.24
N ALA A 590 -12.64 -4.58 18.69
CA ALA A 590 -13.39 -3.44 19.22
C ALA A 590 -12.54 -2.21 19.58
N ARG A 591 -11.27 -2.18 19.14
CA ARG A 591 -10.33 -1.09 19.38
C ARG A 591 -9.49 -0.85 18.14
N LEU A 592 -9.44 0.39 17.66
CA LEU A 592 -8.73 0.75 16.44
C LEU A 592 -7.85 1.98 16.65
N VAL A 593 -6.58 1.89 16.24
CA VAL A 593 -5.67 3.03 16.09
C VAL A 593 -5.26 3.14 14.63
N VAL A 594 -5.51 4.30 14.01
CA VAL A 594 -5.01 4.60 12.65
C VAL A 594 -3.81 5.54 12.73
N VAL A 595 -2.70 5.19 12.07
CA VAL A 595 -1.42 5.88 12.16
C VAL A 595 -0.96 6.34 10.77
N HIS A 596 -0.78 7.65 10.55
CA HIS A 596 -0.37 8.18 9.24
C HIS A 596 0.44 9.47 9.31
N GLU A 597 1.25 9.75 8.28
CA GLU A 597 2.15 10.90 8.24
C GLU A 597 1.51 12.22 7.81
N ASP A 598 0.41 12.18 7.05
CA ASP A 598 -0.27 13.42 6.67
C ASP A 598 -0.82 14.21 7.88
N ASN A 599 -1.32 15.41 7.59
CA ASN A 599 -2.04 16.26 8.52
C ASN A 599 -3.12 15.52 9.30
N GLN A 600 -3.19 15.82 10.60
CA GLN A 600 -4.28 15.37 11.43
C GLN A 600 -5.62 15.88 10.86
N THR A 601 -5.79 17.17 10.61
CA THR A 601 -7.03 17.68 10.03
C THR A 601 -7.21 17.23 8.58
N CYS A 602 -8.38 16.65 8.27
CA CYS A 602 -8.72 16.12 6.94
C CYS A 602 -7.73 15.07 6.39
N GLY A 603 -6.95 14.41 7.25
CA GLY A 603 -6.14 13.26 6.87
C GLY A 603 -6.97 11.99 6.70
N MET A 604 -6.43 11.00 5.97
CA MET A 604 -7.11 9.73 5.68
C MET A 604 -7.54 8.94 6.91
N GLY A 605 -6.86 9.11 8.05
CA GLY A 605 -7.30 8.51 9.30
C GLY A 605 -8.66 9.01 9.78
N ALA A 606 -9.12 10.20 9.36
CA ALA A 606 -10.48 10.67 9.67
C ALA A 606 -11.54 9.91 8.86
N GLU A 607 -11.28 9.66 7.57
CA GLU A 607 -12.18 8.91 6.68
C GLU A 607 -12.37 7.46 7.14
N ILE A 608 -11.27 6.79 7.51
CA ILE A 608 -11.31 5.41 8.01
C ILE A 608 -12.15 5.32 9.28
N LEU A 609 -11.93 6.25 10.23
CA LEU A 609 -12.68 6.30 11.49
C LEU A 609 -14.18 6.59 11.26
N ALA A 610 -14.51 7.52 10.36
CA ALA A 610 -15.89 7.83 10.01
C ALA A 610 -16.57 6.60 9.38
N THR A 611 -15.90 5.94 8.44
CA THR A 611 -16.41 4.74 7.77
C THR A 611 -16.66 3.61 8.77
N VAL A 612 -15.73 3.34 9.69
CA VAL A 612 -15.93 2.35 10.76
C VAL A 612 -17.08 2.76 11.68
N ALA A 613 -17.20 4.03 12.05
CA ALA A 613 -18.30 4.52 12.88
C ALA A 613 -19.68 4.35 12.23
N GLU A 614 -19.77 4.51 10.91
CA GLU A 614 -21.02 4.41 10.15
C GLU A 614 -21.39 2.96 9.81
N ARG A 615 -20.40 2.08 9.62
CA ARG A 615 -20.61 0.76 8.98
C ARG A 615 -20.29 -0.45 9.85
N ALA A 616 -19.54 -0.30 10.94
CA ALA A 616 -19.30 -1.42 11.86
C ALA A 616 -20.57 -1.82 12.60
N ASN A 617 -20.76 -3.12 12.80
CA ASN A 617 -21.92 -3.70 13.49
C ASN A 617 -21.78 -3.70 15.02
N VAL A 618 -20.59 -3.39 15.54
CA VAL A 618 -20.30 -3.33 16.97
C VAL A 618 -19.67 -1.98 17.34
N PRO A 619 -19.83 -1.50 18.59
CA PRO A 619 -19.11 -0.32 19.05
C PRO A 619 -17.59 -0.53 19.01
N VAL A 620 -16.86 0.39 18.38
CA VAL A 620 -15.39 0.37 18.30
C VAL A 620 -14.83 1.62 19.00
N ALA A 621 -13.92 1.44 19.95
CA ALA A 621 -13.17 2.53 20.55
C ALA A 621 -11.99 2.93 19.64
N MET A 622 -11.94 4.19 19.20
CA MET A 622 -11.01 4.58 18.14
C MET A 622 -10.11 5.75 18.52
N ARG A 623 -8.87 5.72 18.03
CA ARG A 623 -7.90 6.83 18.08
C ARG A 623 -7.17 6.95 16.74
N ARG A 624 -6.58 8.11 16.51
CA ARG A 624 -5.71 8.37 15.37
C ARG A 624 -4.44 9.07 15.82
N VAL A 625 -3.31 8.63 15.29
CA VAL A 625 -1.98 9.18 15.57
C VAL A 625 -1.42 9.69 14.24
N ALA A 626 -1.44 11.01 14.10
CA ALA A 626 -1.06 11.69 12.87
C ALA A 626 -0.11 12.85 13.15
N ARG A 627 0.50 13.40 12.10
CA ARG A 627 1.25 14.65 12.23
C ARG A 627 0.33 15.78 12.68
N LYS A 628 0.83 16.65 13.56
CA LYS A 628 0.12 17.90 13.89
C LYS A 628 -0.02 18.81 12.67
N ASP A 629 -1.03 19.67 12.67
CA ASP A 629 -1.34 20.62 11.59
C ASP A 629 -0.33 21.78 11.56
N THR A 630 0.91 21.45 11.23
CA THR A 630 2.06 22.34 11.14
C THR A 630 3.02 21.84 10.08
N PHE A 631 3.88 22.73 9.58
CA PHE A 631 4.96 22.35 8.68
C PHE A 631 6.06 21.59 9.41
N ILE A 632 6.79 20.77 8.65
CA ILE A 632 7.88 19.96 9.17
C ILE A 632 9.14 20.84 9.34
N PRO A 633 9.65 21.01 10.57
CA PRO A 633 10.84 21.83 10.82
C PRO A 633 12.12 21.07 10.43
N CYS A 634 13.18 21.79 10.05
CA CYS A 634 14.49 21.17 9.81
C CYS A 634 15.17 20.67 11.09
N ASN A 635 14.76 21.16 12.26
CA ASN A 635 15.23 20.65 13.54
C ASN A 635 14.59 19.28 13.79
N PHE A 636 15.42 18.24 13.80
CA PHE A 636 14.94 16.87 13.81
C PHE A 636 14.19 16.47 15.10
N GLU A 637 14.60 16.99 16.26
CA GLU A 637 13.86 16.76 17.51
C GLU A 637 12.43 17.30 17.40
N ASN A 638 12.26 18.52 16.92
CA ASN A 638 10.94 19.12 16.69
C ASN A 638 10.17 18.35 15.61
N GLN A 639 10.84 17.85 14.58
CA GLN A 639 10.25 17.05 13.50
C GLN A 639 9.66 15.75 14.05
N ILE A 640 10.43 14.97 14.80
CA ILE A 640 9.93 13.75 15.47
C ILE A 640 8.82 14.11 16.48
N ALA A 641 8.95 15.22 17.21
CA ALA A 641 7.96 15.66 18.17
C ALA A 641 6.59 15.98 17.54
N ILE A 642 6.51 16.34 16.26
CA ILE A 642 5.23 16.58 15.57
C ILE A 642 4.71 15.38 14.77
N LEU A 643 5.59 14.49 14.33
CA LEU A 643 5.25 13.29 13.54
C LEU A 643 4.63 12.18 14.41
N PRO A 644 3.93 11.19 13.81
CA PRO A 644 3.69 9.92 14.47
C PRO A 644 5.03 9.33 14.97
N SER A 645 4.99 8.67 16.13
CA SER A 645 6.18 8.10 16.74
C SER A 645 5.80 6.86 17.53
N PHE A 646 6.76 5.96 17.76
CA PHE A 646 6.50 4.71 18.49
C PHE A 646 5.87 5.00 19.85
N LYS A 647 6.39 6.01 20.55
CA LYS A 647 5.87 6.46 21.84
C LYS A 647 4.40 6.87 21.76
N LYS A 648 4.02 7.68 20.77
CA LYS A 648 2.63 8.16 20.60
C LYS A 648 1.68 7.03 20.22
N VAL A 649 2.11 6.11 19.36
CA VAL A 649 1.32 4.93 18.97
C VAL A 649 1.06 4.06 20.19
N LEU A 650 2.11 3.74 20.96
CA LEU A 650 1.97 2.91 22.16
C LEU A 650 1.12 3.59 23.25
N THR A 651 1.24 4.92 23.44
CA THR A 651 0.36 5.67 24.33
C THR A 651 -1.10 5.55 23.91
N ALA A 652 -1.42 5.73 22.63
CA ALA A 652 -2.79 5.59 22.15
C ALA A 652 -3.34 4.16 22.36
N CYS A 653 -2.49 3.13 22.21
CA CYS A 653 -2.86 1.75 22.50
C CYS A 653 -3.14 1.54 23.99
N ALA A 654 -2.22 1.97 24.86
CA ALA A 654 -2.36 1.85 26.31
C ALA A 654 -3.64 2.56 26.82
N ASP A 655 -3.95 3.74 26.28
CA ASP A 655 -5.18 4.46 26.61
C ASP A 655 -6.45 3.68 26.21
N LEU A 656 -6.48 3.05 25.03
CA LEU A 656 -7.63 2.25 24.59
C LEU A 656 -7.75 0.90 25.29
N LEU A 657 -6.64 0.39 25.82
CA LEU A 657 -6.55 -0.88 26.56
C LEU A 657 -6.65 -0.70 28.08
N ASP A 658 -6.84 0.53 28.56
CA ASP A 658 -6.87 0.87 29.99
C ASP A 658 -5.60 0.41 30.75
N MET A 659 -4.43 0.62 30.14
CA MET A 659 -3.12 0.27 30.71
C MET A 659 -2.37 1.51 31.21
N ASP A 660 -1.52 1.31 32.22
CA ASP A 660 -0.53 2.30 32.63
C ASP A 660 0.73 2.13 31.78
N LEU A 661 1.28 3.23 31.29
CA LEU A 661 2.48 3.29 30.46
C LEU A 661 3.48 4.27 31.05
N ASP A 662 4.62 3.76 31.47
CA ASP A 662 5.79 4.51 31.89
C ASP A 662 6.98 4.26 30.94
N TRP A 663 8.00 5.11 31.01
CA TRP A 663 9.20 5.02 30.17
C TRP A 663 10.47 5.09 31.01
N ILE A 664 11.34 4.10 30.84
CA ILE A 664 12.73 4.20 31.30
C ILE A 664 13.49 5.04 30.28
N PRO A 665 14.05 6.20 30.68
CA PRO A 665 14.80 7.05 29.76
C PRO A 665 16.05 6.32 29.24
N PRO A 666 16.55 6.67 28.05
CA PRO A 666 17.79 6.13 27.54
C PRO A 666 18.97 6.48 28.46
N THR A 667 19.97 5.62 28.53
CA THR A 667 21.18 5.87 29.33
C THR A 667 21.93 7.07 28.76
N GLU A 668 21.99 8.17 29.51
CA GLU A 668 22.83 9.31 29.15
C GLU A 668 24.31 8.97 29.43
N LEU A 669 25.21 9.39 28.52
CA LEU A 669 26.66 9.26 28.73
C LEU A 669 27.08 10.02 30.00
N ALA A 670 28.00 9.42 30.77
CA ALA A 670 28.52 10.03 31.99
C ALA A 670 29.13 11.42 31.74
N ASP A 671 29.00 12.31 32.72
CA ASP A 671 29.63 13.63 32.69
C ASP A 671 31.15 13.51 32.53
N GLY A 672 31.72 14.29 31.61
CA GLY A 672 33.15 14.26 31.31
C GLY A 672 33.57 13.29 30.19
N VAL A 673 32.62 12.63 29.52
CA VAL A 673 32.89 11.72 28.39
C VAL A 673 32.24 12.22 27.09
N ALA A 674 33.02 12.36 26.03
CA ALA A 674 32.59 12.66 24.68
C ALA A 674 32.87 11.48 23.74
N ILE A 675 31.97 11.21 22.79
CA ILE A 675 32.16 10.15 21.79
C ILE A 675 32.19 10.81 20.41
N ILE A 676 33.26 10.58 19.66
CA ILE A 676 33.32 10.83 18.22
C ILE A 676 32.72 9.60 17.54
N GLU A 677 31.66 9.81 16.77
CA GLU A 677 30.95 8.73 16.06
C GLU A 677 31.35 8.73 14.59
N ALA A 678 31.18 7.58 13.94
CA ALA A 678 31.28 7.49 12.49
C ALA A 678 30.19 8.35 11.82
N ILE A 679 30.55 9.16 10.83
CA ILE A 679 29.63 10.01 10.06
C ILE A 679 29.71 9.67 8.58
N GLY A 680 28.60 9.80 7.85
CA GLY A 680 28.52 9.57 6.40
C GLY A 680 28.74 10.86 5.58
N SER A 681 29.01 10.70 4.28
CA SER A 681 29.21 11.82 3.33
C SER A 681 27.90 12.52 2.93
N GLY A 682 26.77 11.83 3.11
CA GLY A 682 25.43 12.36 2.93
C GLY A 682 24.37 11.48 3.59
N PRO A 683 23.09 11.87 3.57
CA PRO A 683 22.01 11.17 4.28
C PRO A 683 21.67 9.78 3.72
N ALA A 684 22.37 9.33 2.67
CA ALA A 684 22.20 8.03 2.04
C ALA A 684 23.20 6.96 2.54
N ASP A 685 24.21 7.35 3.32
CA ASP A 685 25.24 6.43 3.83
C ASP A 685 24.78 5.82 5.16
N GLU A 686 24.73 4.49 5.23
CA GLU A 686 24.33 3.72 6.43
C GLU A 686 25.55 3.17 7.20
N SER A 687 26.67 2.98 6.51
CA SER A 687 27.97 2.66 7.09
C SER A 687 29.10 3.37 6.33
N VAL A 688 30.25 3.48 6.98
CA VAL A 688 31.50 3.99 6.40
C VAL A 688 32.65 3.05 6.75
N GLU A 689 33.59 2.88 5.83
CA GLU A 689 34.79 2.06 6.06
C GLU A 689 35.91 2.94 6.63
N ILE A 690 36.56 2.48 7.70
CA ILE A 690 37.67 3.21 8.33
C ILE A 690 38.93 3.00 7.49
N VAL A 691 39.38 4.04 6.79
CA VAL A 691 40.57 4.00 5.94
C VAL A 691 41.84 4.20 6.76
N GLU A 692 41.80 5.11 7.72
CA GLU A 692 42.95 5.44 8.57
C GLU A 692 42.48 6.02 9.91
N ILE A 693 43.22 5.74 10.99
CA ILE A 693 43.00 6.32 12.32
C ILE A 693 44.20 7.18 12.67
N HIS A 694 43.96 8.44 13.00
CA HIS A 694 44.99 9.48 13.19
C HIS A 694 45.29 9.79 14.66
N VAL A 695 44.66 9.06 15.59
CA VAL A 695 44.78 9.25 17.04
C VAL A 695 45.22 7.97 17.73
N GLU A 696 45.78 8.10 18.94
CA GLU A 696 46.31 6.99 19.74
C GLU A 696 45.67 7.02 21.15
N ASP A 697 45.50 5.85 21.77
CA ASP A 697 45.01 5.74 23.15
C ASP A 697 45.87 6.56 24.12
N GLY A 698 45.22 7.38 24.96
CA GLY A 698 45.86 8.31 25.88
C GLY A 698 46.38 9.60 25.24
N GLY A 699 46.24 9.77 23.92
CA GLY A 699 46.64 10.97 23.20
C GLY A 699 45.70 12.16 23.41
N THR A 700 46.22 13.38 23.38
CA THR A 700 45.39 14.60 23.43
C THR A 700 44.97 15.02 22.03
N VAL A 701 43.69 15.35 21.86
CA VAL A 701 43.09 15.75 20.58
C VAL A 701 42.39 17.10 20.78
N ALA A 702 42.70 18.07 19.92
CA ALA A 702 42.03 19.37 19.90
C ALA A 702 40.84 19.37 18.95
N LYS A 703 39.90 20.28 19.17
CA LYS A 703 38.76 20.49 18.28
C LYS A 703 39.24 20.86 16.87
N GLY A 704 38.77 20.09 15.89
CA GLY A 704 39.13 20.24 14.48
C GLY A 704 40.28 19.33 14.03
N ASP A 705 40.96 18.66 14.96
CA ASP A 705 41.97 17.66 14.60
C ASP A 705 41.30 16.45 13.94
N VAL A 706 41.94 15.89 12.92
CA VAL A 706 41.47 14.68 12.25
C VAL A 706 41.66 13.49 13.19
N VAL A 707 40.59 12.73 13.39
CA VAL A 707 40.54 11.56 14.28
C VAL A 707 40.64 10.27 13.45
N ALA A 708 39.94 10.23 12.33
CA ALA A 708 39.97 9.12 11.39
C ALA A 708 39.60 9.60 9.98
N THR A 709 40.14 8.96 8.95
CA THR A 709 39.70 9.11 7.57
C THR A 709 38.79 7.94 7.22
N VAL A 710 37.61 8.24 6.67
CA VAL A 710 36.61 7.21 6.34
C VAL A 710 36.19 7.29 4.87
N GLU A 711 35.86 6.14 4.30
CA GLU A 711 35.31 6.01 2.96
C GLU A 711 33.81 5.71 3.06
N ALA A 712 33.00 6.61 2.48
CA ALA A 712 31.58 6.42 2.28
C ALA A 712 31.29 6.14 0.80
N THR A 713 30.07 5.68 0.50
CA THR A 713 29.63 5.26 -0.84
C THR A 713 29.93 6.26 -1.97
N LYS A 714 30.03 7.56 -1.65
CA LYS A 714 30.19 8.65 -2.63
C LYS A 714 31.52 9.41 -2.52
N SER A 715 32.29 9.25 -1.44
CA SER A 715 33.53 10.01 -1.21
C SER A 715 34.32 9.51 -0.01
N VAL A 716 35.64 9.71 -0.04
CA VAL A 716 36.54 9.62 1.12
C VAL A 716 36.67 11.00 1.78
N PHE A 717 36.56 11.07 3.11
CA PHE A 717 36.67 12.31 3.86
C PHE A 717 37.12 12.09 5.32
N ASP A 718 37.53 13.18 5.97
CA ASP A 718 38.09 13.15 7.32
C ASP A 718 37.02 13.41 8.40
N ILE A 719 36.98 12.55 9.42
CA ILE A 719 36.24 12.77 10.66
C ILE A 719 37.15 13.53 11.61
N THR A 720 36.67 14.68 12.08
CA THR A 720 37.41 15.56 12.99
C THR A 720 36.80 15.57 14.40
N SER A 721 37.63 15.84 15.40
CA SER A 721 37.15 15.96 16.77
C SER A 721 36.29 17.22 16.93
N SER A 722 35.14 17.08 17.59
CA SER A 722 34.24 18.19 17.87
C SER A 722 34.56 18.96 19.16
N VAL A 723 35.48 18.43 19.98
CA VAL A 723 35.83 18.90 21.32
C VAL A 723 37.32 18.71 21.61
N ASP A 724 37.86 19.47 22.56
CA ASP A 724 39.19 19.20 23.11
C ASP A 724 39.08 18.08 24.16
N GLY A 725 39.98 17.10 24.12
CA GLY A 725 39.92 15.95 25.05
C GLY A 725 41.14 15.03 25.00
N THR A 726 41.13 14.00 25.85
CA THR A 726 42.11 12.91 25.84
C THR A 726 41.43 11.64 25.36
N VAL A 727 42.04 10.91 24.43
CA VAL A 727 41.51 9.63 23.92
C VAL A 727 41.56 8.59 25.03
N ASP A 728 40.39 8.10 25.44
CA ASP A 728 40.29 7.00 26.40
C ASP A 728 40.31 5.64 25.69
N GLU A 729 39.62 5.55 24.55
CA GLU A 729 39.45 4.29 23.83
C GLU A 729 39.13 4.55 22.34
N ILE A 730 39.80 3.81 21.45
CA ILE A 730 39.47 3.74 20.02
C ILE A 730 38.65 2.46 19.79
N LEU A 731 37.45 2.61 19.21
CA LEU A 731 36.43 1.55 19.13
C LEU A 731 36.26 0.94 17.73
N GLY A 732 37.11 1.30 16.77
CA GLY A 732 37.11 0.73 15.41
C GLY A 732 38.52 0.46 14.90
N GLU A 733 38.65 -0.48 13.96
CA GLU A 733 39.91 -0.86 13.32
C GLU A 733 39.99 -0.41 11.85
N VAL A 734 41.21 -0.19 11.34
CA VAL A 734 41.42 0.14 9.92
C VAL A 734 40.96 -1.03 9.03
N GLY A 735 40.10 -0.74 8.05
CA GLY A 735 39.43 -1.71 7.17
C GLY A 735 38.09 -2.22 7.71
N GLU A 736 37.65 -1.76 8.88
CA GLU A 736 36.34 -2.10 9.45
C GLU A 736 35.25 -1.18 8.90
N SER A 737 34.12 -1.77 8.49
CA SER A 737 32.90 -1.03 8.12
C SER A 737 32.06 -0.78 9.36
N ILE A 738 31.95 0.49 9.77
CA ILE A 738 31.22 0.93 10.96
C ILE A 738 29.93 1.66 10.56
N ALA A 739 28.83 1.39 11.28
CA ALA A 739 27.54 2.04 11.02
C ALA A 739 27.61 3.56 11.32
N VAL A 740 26.98 4.38 10.48
CA VAL A 740 26.89 5.83 10.71
C VAL A 740 26.13 6.08 12.02
N GLY A 741 26.75 6.82 12.95
CA GLY A 741 26.26 7.06 14.31
C GLY A 741 26.83 6.10 15.38
N ALA A 742 27.59 5.07 15.01
CA ALA A 742 28.25 4.20 15.98
C ALA A 742 29.51 4.88 16.59
N PRO A 743 29.87 4.57 17.84
CA PRO A 743 31.05 5.11 18.50
C PRO A 743 32.35 4.73 17.77
N LEU A 744 33.19 5.70 17.46
CA LEU A 744 34.48 5.50 16.81
C LEU A 744 35.64 5.76 17.77
N VAL A 745 35.59 6.85 18.53
CA VAL A 745 36.59 7.20 19.56
C VAL A 745 35.90 7.79 20.78
N VAL A 746 36.30 7.34 21.97
CA VAL A 746 35.86 7.86 23.27
C VAL A 746 36.91 8.83 23.81
N LEU A 747 36.47 10.01 24.24
CA LEU A 747 37.32 11.09 24.77
C LEU A 747 36.89 11.46 26.19
N SER A 748 37.85 11.62 27.08
CA SER A 748 37.71 12.32 28.37
C SER A 748 37.82 13.84 28.17
N VAL A 749 36.86 14.61 28.72
CA VAL A 749 36.75 16.08 28.53
C VAL A 749 36.49 16.83 29.85
N GLU A 750 37.12 18.00 30.03
CA GLU A 750 36.87 18.89 31.17
C GLU A 750 35.57 19.72 30.93
N SER A 751 34.48 19.39 31.62
CA SER A 751 33.11 19.94 31.45
C SER A 751 33.02 21.48 31.59
N THR A 752 32.31 22.22 30.72
CA THR A 752 30.86 22.53 30.88
C THR A 752 30.14 23.09 29.64
N THR A 753 30.70 23.09 28.42
CA THR A 753 29.97 23.57 27.22
C THR A 753 29.80 22.50 26.15
N ARG A 754 28.94 21.52 26.44
CA ARG A 754 28.49 20.55 25.42
C ARG A 754 27.38 21.17 24.58
N ARG A 755 27.63 21.43 23.29
CA ARG A 755 26.53 21.57 22.32
C ARG A 755 25.90 20.18 22.20
N LYS A 756 24.61 20.04 22.53
CA LYS A 756 23.89 18.76 22.34
C LYS A 756 24.05 18.33 20.88
N LYS A 757 24.47 17.08 20.64
CA LYS A 757 24.51 16.52 19.29
C LYS A 757 23.10 16.61 18.69
N PRO A 758 22.96 16.92 17.39
CA PRO A 758 21.67 16.84 16.72
C PRO A 758 21.15 15.40 16.84
N VAL A 759 19.93 15.24 17.34
CA VAL A 759 19.25 13.94 17.30
C VAL A 759 19.03 13.57 15.82
N THR A 760 19.31 12.33 15.47
CA THR A 760 19.18 11.78 14.11
C THR A 760 18.21 10.60 14.02
N GLN A 761 17.80 10.06 15.17
CA GLN A 761 16.80 8.99 15.30
C GLN A 761 15.98 9.17 16.58
N GLU A 762 14.75 8.67 16.60
CA GLU A 762 13.96 8.64 17.84
C GLU A 762 14.62 7.70 18.85
N ASN A 763 14.86 8.19 20.07
CA ASN A 763 15.28 7.34 21.18
C ASN A 763 14.18 7.33 22.25
N ALA A 764 13.23 6.41 22.08
CA ALA A 764 12.02 6.38 22.91
C ALA A 764 12.27 5.92 24.36
N GLY A 765 13.40 5.27 24.63
CA GLY A 765 13.64 4.56 25.89
C GLY A 765 12.94 3.19 25.93
N THR A 766 12.91 2.55 27.09
CA THR A 766 12.21 1.26 27.28
C THR A 766 10.83 1.48 27.89
N ALA A 767 9.78 1.00 27.22
CA ALA A 767 8.42 1.09 27.74
C ALA A 767 8.20 0.11 28.91
N ILE A 768 7.52 0.57 29.96
CA ILE A 768 6.99 -0.25 31.05
C ILE A 768 5.48 -0.19 30.97
N LEU A 769 4.85 -1.33 30.70
CA LEU A 769 3.40 -1.47 30.62
C LEU A 769 2.87 -2.26 31.81
N ALA A 770 1.82 -1.76 32.46
CA ALA A 770 1.13 -2.44 33.54
C ALA A 770 -0.39 -2.37 33.34
N GLN A 771 -1.10 -3.45 33.68
CA GLN A 771 -2.57 -3.43 33.64
C GLN A 771 -3.13 -2.60 34.81
N ARG A 772 -4.07 -1.69 34.54
CA ARG A 772 -4.83 -1.03 35.62
C ARG A 772 -5.75 -2.04 36.29
N LYS A 773 -5.86 -2.00 37.62
CA LYS A 773 -6.84 -2.77 38.42
C LYS A 773 -8.29 -2.25 38.26
N SER A 774 -8.67 -1.79 37.07
CA SER A 774 -9.95 -1.14 36.79
C SER A 774 -11.03 -2.17 36.42
N GLY A 775 -12.20 -2.08 37.05
CA GLY A 775 -13.35 -2.98 36.87
C GLY A 775 -14.25 -2.68 35.67
N HIS A 776 -13.79 -1.91 34.67
CA HIS A 776 -14.54 -1.62 33.45
C HIS A 776 -13.94 -2.35 32.25
N THR A 777 -14.15 -3.65 32.19
CA THR A 777 -13.94 -4.40 30.94
C THR A 777 -15.08 -4.04 29.99
N ILE A 778 -14.76 -3.51 28.80
CA ILE A 778 -15.72 -3.48 27.69
C ILE A 778 -16.06 -4.94 27.39
N SER A 779 -17.20 -5.40 27.89
CA SER A 779 -17.70 -6.75 27.63
C SER A 779 -18.09 -6.83 26.17
N LEU A 780 -17.25 -7.48 25.37
CA LEU A 780 -17.57 -7.82 24.00
C LEU A 780 -18.76 -8.78 24.02
N ALA A 781 -19.94 -8.29 23.64
CA ALA A 781 -21.09 -9.14 23.41
C ALA A 781 -20.79 -10.03 22.19
N ARG A 782 -20.28 -11.24 22.44
CA ARG A 782 -20.27 -12.29 21.42
C ARG A 782 -21.71 -12.78 21.24
N PRO A 783 -22.18 -13.03 20.01
CA PRO A 783 -23.45 -13.71 19.81
C PRO A 783 -23.28 -15.16 20.28
N THR A 784 -23.60 -15.43 21.53
CA THR A 784 -23.81 -16.79 22.03
C THR A 784 -25.29 -17.11 21.87
N GLU A 785 -25.63 -18.06 21.00
CA GLU A 785 -26.89 -18.79 21.17
C GLU A 785 -26.92 -19.35 22.60
N GLU A 786 -28.01 -19.09 23.33
CA GLU A 786 -28.20 -19.50 24.73
C GLU A 786 -28.20 -21.03 24.86
N ARG A 787 -27.02 -21.63 25.04
CA ARG A 787 -26.89 -22.90 25.74
C ARG A 787 -26.49 -22.59 27.18
N ARG A 788 -27.27 -23.07 28.15
CA ARG A 788 -26.92 -22.99 29.57
C ARG A 788 -25.59 -23.73 29.78
N PRO A 789 -24.48 -23.05 30.10
CA PRO A 789 -23.23 -23.73 30.35
C PRO A 789 -23.31 -24.49 31.67
N PHE A 790 -22.73 -25.68 31.71
CA PHE A 790 -22.61 -26.49 32.92
C PHE A 790 -21.16 -26.96 33.12
N ASP A 791 -20.85 -27.43 34.33
CA ASP A 791 -19.52 -27.89 34.69
C ASP A 791 -19.18 -29.23 34.00
N VAL A 792 -18.01 -29.29 33.37
CA VAL A 792 -17.47 -30.53 32.80
C VAL A 792 -16.46 -31.11 33.78
N GLY A 793 -16.61 -32.39 34.05
CA GLY A 793 -15.76 -33.14 34.95
C GLY A 793 -14.64 -33.88 34.23
N LEU A 794 -13.56 -34.16 34.94
CA LEU A 794 -12.39 -34.91 34.48
C LEU A 794 -12.10 -36.03 35.49
N SER A 795 -11.83 -37.24 34.99
CA SER A 795 -11.53 -38.45 35.78
C SER A 795 -10.05 -38.57 36.16
N HIS A 796 -9.67 -39.68 36.78
CA HIS A 796 -8.26 -40.06 36.85
C HIS A 796 -7.67 -40.25 35.44
N VAL A 797 -6.36 -40.08 35.34
CA VAL A 797 -5.59 -40.41 34.14
C VAL A 797 -4.98 -41.80 34.31
N SER A 798 -4.96 -42.60 33.25
CA SER A 798 -4.16 -43.83 33.17
C SER A 798 -3.13 -43.68 32.07
N SER A 799 -1.88 -44.09 32.31
CA SER A 799 -0.81 -44.05 31.31
C SER A 799 -0.12 -45.40 31.09
N ILE A 800 0.43 -45.59 29.89
CA ILE A 800 1.32 -46.71 29.53
C ILE A 800 2.56 -46.12 28.86
N CYS A 801 3.74 -46.34 29.45
CA CYS A 801 5.03 -45.96 28.87
C CYS A 801 5.65 -47.11 28.08
N GLY A 802 6.66 -46.81 27.26
CA GLY A 802 7.52 -47.85 26.68
C GLY A 802 8.17 -48.72 27.76
N ASN A 803 8.35 -50.01 27.49
CA ASN A 803 8.94 -50.98 28.41
C ASN A 803 10.45 -50.77 28.60
N GLU A 804 11.10 -50.14 27.62
CA GLU A 804 12.54 -50.00 27.60
C GLU A 804 13.00 -48.67 28.21
N ALA A 805 13.60 -48.72 29.39
CA ALA A 805 14.24 -47.54 29.98
C ALA A 805 15.60 -47.25 29.28
N VAL A 806 15.64 -46.18 28.49
CA VAL A 806 16.82 -45.73 27.76
C VAL A 806 17.54 -44.67 28.58
N SER A 807 18.74 -44.98 29.07
CA SER A 807 19.61 -44.04 29.79
C SER A 807 20.42 -43.15 28.83
N ASN A 808 20.91 -42.01 29.32
CA ASN A 808 21.76 -41.12 28.51
C ASN A 808 23.07 -41.81 28.10
N ASP A 809 23.64 -42.65 28.97
CA ASP A 809 24.86 -43.40 28.67
C ASP A 809 24.68 -44.37 27.50
N ARG A 810 23.51 -45.00 27.40
CA ARG A 810 23.16 -45.88 26.28
C ARG A 810 23.09 -45.13 24.95
N LEU A 811 22.50 -43.93 24.92
CA LEU A 811 22.44 -43.10 23.71
C LEU A 811 23.82 -42.62 23.24
N LEU A 812 24.81 -42.65 24.13
CA LEU A 812 26.17 -42.21 23.87
C LEU A 812 27.13 -43.37 23.53
N GLU A 813 26.66 -44.62 23.50
CA GLU A 813 27.48 -45.77 23.10
C GLU A 813 28.06 -45.56 21.69
N GLY A 814 29.39 -45.44 21.61
CA GLY A 814 30.12 -45.15 20.35
C GLY A 814 30.38 -43.67 20.04
N ARG A 815 29.96 -42.72 20.90
CA ARG A 815 30.14 -41.27 20.70
C ARG A 815 31.01 -40.62 21.77
N HIS A 816 32.30 -40.41 21.45
CA HIS A 816 33.31 -39.96 22.42
C HIS A 816 33.35 -38.45 22.73
N LYS A 817 32.46 -37.62 22.17
CA LYS A 817 32.53 -36.14 22.29
C LYS A 817 31.59 -35.53 23.34
N MET A 818 30.72 -36.32 23.96
CA MET A 818 29.69 -35.83 24.91
C MET A 818 29.51 -36.81 26.06
N THR A 819 29.09 -36.29 27.21
CA THR A 819 28.81 -37.07 28.42
C THR A 819 27.32 -37.06 28.76
N SER A 820 26.87 -38.02 29.58
CA SER A 820 25.50 -38.06 30.10
C SER A 820 25.11 -36.76 30.81
N ASP A 821 26.04 -36.13 31.52
CA ASP A 821 25.85 -34.84 32.19
C ASP A 821 25.62 -33.69 31.19
N ASP A 822 26.20 -33.75 29.99
CA ASP A 822 25.95 -32.76 28.94
C ASP A 822 24.50 -32.81 28.43
N ILE A 823 23.92 -34.01 28.31
CA ILE A 823 22.50 -34.18 27.97
C ILE A 823 21.64 -33.59 29.09
N VAL A 824 21.89 -33.97 30.34
CA VAL A 824 21.14 -33.44 31.50
C VAL A 824 21.25 -31.91 31.57
N ARG A 825 22.43 -31.34 31.33
CA ARG A 825 22.61 -29.89 31.34
C ARG A 825 21.85 -29.18 30.20
N ARG A 826 21.74 -29.82 29.04
CA ARG A 826 21.06 -29.25 27.86
C ARG A 826 19.54 -29.41 27.91
N THR A 827 19.04 -30.52 28.44
CA THR A 827 17.63 -30.93 28.32
C THR A 827 16.94 -31.19 29.66
N GLY A 828 17.70 -31.50 30.71
CA GLY A 828 17.21 -31.95 32.01
C GLY A 828 16.82 -33.43 32.06
N ILE A 829 16.94 -34.16 30.94
CA ILE A 829 16.50 -35.56 30.82
C ILE A 829 17.62 -36.49 31.29
N ARG A 830 17.30 -37.44 32.19
CA ARG A 830 18.22 -38.49 32.64
C ARG A 830 17.96 -39.82 31.94
N GLN A 831 16.68 -40.13 31.78
CA GLN A 831 16.20 -41.30 31.08
C GLN A 831 14.89 -40.99 30.35
N ARG A 832 14.53 -41.87 29.41
CA ARG A 832 13.25 -41.88 28.72
C ARG A 832 12.83 -43.32 28.48
N TYR A 833 11.56 -43.55 28.17
CA TYR A 833 11.03 -44.88 27.89
C TYR A 833 10.76 -45.03 26.41
N TRP A 834 11.30 -46.07 25.77
CA TRP A 834 11.04 -46.41 24.37
C TRP A 834 10.22 -47.70 24.29
N MET A 835 9.39 -47.77 23.27
CA MET A 835 8.67 -48.97 22.89
C MET A 835 9.67 -50.06 22.48
N ASP A 836 9.56 -51.25 23.07
CA ASP A 836 10.35 -52.42 22.65
C ASP A 836 9.59 -53.28 21.61
N GLU A 837 10.20 -54.37 21.15
CA GLU A 837 9.60 -55.27 20.15
C GLU A 837 8.33 -56.01 20.64
N THR A 838 7.99 -55.93 21.92
CA THR A 838 6.82 -56.59 22.52
C THR A 838 5.59 -55.68 22.59
N GLN A 839 5.76 -54.38 22.35
CA GLN A 839 4.70 -53.38 22.37
C GLN A 839 4.37 -52.89 20.96
N THR A 840 3.14 -52.41 20.78
CA THR A 840 2.74 -51.63 19.60
C THR A 840 2.04 -50.34 20.06
N PRO A 841 2.07 -49.25 19.27
CA PRO A 841 1.37 -48.01 19.63
C PRO A 841 -0.12 -48.24 19.90
N LEU A 842 -0.76 -49.08 19.07
CA LEU A 842 -2.16 -49.44 19.23
C LEU A 842 -2.41 -50.20 20.54
N GLN A 843 -1.59 -51.21 20.87
CA GLN A 843 -1.78 -51.97 22.11
C GLN A 843 -1.59 -51.09 23.35
N MET A 844 -0.56 -50.25 23.38
CA MET A 844 -0.34 -49.32 24.48
C MET A 844 -1.53 -48.36 24.67
N ALA A 845 -2.13 -47.89 23.57
CA ALA A 845 -3.31 -47.04 23.61
C ALA A 845 -4.52 -47.79 24.16
N VAL A 846 -4.80 -48.99 23.64
CA VAL A 846 -5.88 -49.88 24.10
C VAL A 846 -5.74 -50.19 25.58
N ASP A 847 -4.53 -50.51 26.06
CA ASP A 847 -4.26 -50.80 27.47
C ASP A 847 -4.53 -49.58 28.37
N SER A 848 -4.11 -48.37 27.94
CA SER A 848 -4.40 -47.14 28.69
C SER A 848 -5.90 -46.84 28.75
N CYS A 849 -6.62 -47.04 27.63
CA CYS A 849 -8.07 -46.87 27.55
C CYS A 849 -8.83 -47.92 28.38
N ALA A 850 -8.42 -49.19 28.32
CA ALA A 850 -9.01 -50.26 29.10
C ALA A 850 -8.82 -50.01 30.60
N SER A 851 -7.63 -49.55 31.01
CA SER A 851 -7.33 -49.20 32.40
C SER A 851 -8.23 -48.08 32.92
N VAL A 852 -8.44 -46.99 32.16
CA VAL A 852 -9.33 -45.91 32.62
C VAL A 852 -10.79 -46.37 32.65
N LEU A 853 -11.24 -47.18 31.68
CA LEU A 853 -12.59 -47.74 31.68
C LEU A 853 -12.83 -48.67 32.88
N GLU A 854 -11.86 -49.51 33.23
CA GLU A 854 -11.92 -50.40 34.38
C GLU A 854 -11.95 -49.61 35.70
N ASN A 855 -11.06 -48.63 35.85
CA ASN A 855 -10.98 -47.76 37.03
C ASN A 855 -12.29 -46.98 37.25
N GLU A 856 -12.90 -46.51 36.17
CA GLU A 856 -14.15 -45.74 36.19
C GLU A 856 -15.41 -46.63 36.17
N GLN A 857 -15.23 -47.96 36.09
CA GLN A 857 -16.29 -48.98 36.02
C GLN A 857 -17.28 -48.75 34.86
N LEU A 858 -16.74 -48.48 33.67
CA LEU A 858 -17.51 -48.21 32.44
C LEU A 858 -17.25 -49.28 31.38
N LEU A 859 -18.25 -49.52 30.54
CA LEU A 859 -18.10 -50.27 29.30
C LEU A 859 -17.87 -49.30 28.13
N ILE A 860 -17.32 -49.79 27.03
CA ILE A 860 -17.13 -48.95 25.83
C ILE A 860 -18.45 -48.42 25.27
N ASP A 861 -19.56 -49.16 25.46
CA ASP A 861 -20.90 -48.74 25.06
C ASP A 861 -21.48 -47.60 25.93
N ASP A 862 -20.85 -47.26 27.06
CA ASP A 862 -21.23 -46.13 27.91
C ASP A 862 -20.62 -44.79 27.44
N ILE A 863 -19.77 -44.83 26.40
CA ILE A 863 -19.00 -43.71 25.87
C ILE A 863 -19.70 -43.12 24.64
N ASP A 864 -19.76 -41.79 24.55
CA ASP A 864 -20.41 -41.08 23.44
C ASP A 864 -19.43 -40.60 22.36
N LEU A 865 -18.17 -40.39 22.75
CA LEU A 865 -17.13 -39.90 21.87
C LEU A 865 -15.74 -40.39 22.33
N LEU A 866 -14.95 -40.88 21.39
CA LEU A 866 -13.52 -41.21 21.57
C LEU A 866 -12.67 -40.24 20.76
N ILE A 867 -11.82 -39.47 21.44
CA ILE A 867 -10.89 -38.53 20.81
C ILE A 867 -9.47 -39.02 21.06
N CYS A 868 -8.72 -39.30 20.00
CA CYS A 868 -7.31 -39.68 20.11
C CYS A 868 -6.41 -38.52 19.64
N SER A 869 -5.58 -37.96 20.52
CA SER A 869 -4.54 -37.04 20.10
C SER A 869 -3.24 -37.78 19.81
N THR A 870 -2.76 -37.68 18.57
CA THR A 870 -1.52 -38.34 18.16
C THR A 870 -0.83 -37.56 17.05
N THR A 871 0.50 -37.54 17.08
CA THR A 871 1.33 -37.10 15.94
C THR A 871 2.17 -38.21 15.33
N SER A 872 2.01 -39.42 15.84
CA SER A 872 2.72 -40.62 15.39
C SER A 872 1.75 -41.75 15.01
N PRO A 873 0.65 -41.48 14.26
CA PRO A 873 -0.26 -42.55 13.87
C PRO A 873 0.47 -43.52 12.92
N GLU A 874 0.29 -44.82 13.13
CA GLU A 874 0.82 -45.85 12.23
C GLU A 874 0.18 -45.76 10.83
N THR A 875 -1.08 -45.33 10.76
CA THR A 875 -1.87 -45.21 9.53
C THR A 875 -2.79 -43.99 9.60
N ILE A 876 -2.97 -43.27 8.48
CA ILE A 876 -3.92 -42.14 8.41
C ILE A 876 -5.37 -42.63 8.41
N THR A 877 -5.65 -43.75 7.73
CA THR A 877 -6.99 -44.36 7.67
C THR A 877 -6.85 -45.89 7.67
N PRO A 878 -7.54 -46.61 8.57
CA PRO A 878 -8.39 -46.10 9.65
C PRO A 878 -7.59 -45.29 10.69
N SER A 879 -8.24 -44.31 11.33
CA SER A 879 -7.62 -43.48 12.38
C SER A 879 -7.25 -44.32 13.60
N MET A 880 -6.31 -43.82 14.42
CA MET A 880 -5.91 -44.48 15.66
C MET A 880 -7.11 -44.68 16.58
N SER A 881 -7.99 -43.69 16.70
CA SER A 881 -9.24 -43.75 17.46
C SER A 881 -10.17 -44.90 17.02
N CYS A 882 -10.35 -45.11 15.71
CA CYS A 882 -11.18 -46.20 15.19
C CYS A 882 -10.52 -47.57 15.41
N ARG A 883 -9.19 -47.65 15.37
CA ARG A 883 -8.46 -48.88 15.65
C ARG A 883 -8.54 -49.24 17.13
N ILE A 884 -8.36 -48.28 18.04
CA ILE A 884 -8.57 -48.46 19.48
C ILE A 884 -9.99 -48.96 19.74
N LEU A 885 -10.99 -48.32 19.12
CA LEU A 885 -12.39 -48.73 19.25
C LEU A 885 -12.61 -50.18 18.79
N SER A 886 -12.05 -50.58 17.64
CA SER A 886 -12.16 -51.94 17.12
C SER A 886 -11.57 -52.99 18.07
N GLU A 887 -10.44 -52.70 18.71
CA GLU A 887 -9.81 -53.60 19.67
C GLU A 887 -10.61 -53.66 21.00
N LEU A 888 -11.06 -52.51 21.51
CA LEU A 888 -11.88 -52.45 22.74
C LEU A 888 -13.22 -53.18 22.62
N THR A 889 -13.80 -53.28 21.42
CA THR A 889 -15.06 -54.00 21.17
C THR A 889 -14.85 -55.45 20.75
N GLY A 890 -13.60 -55.90 20.59
CA GLY A 890 -13.28 -57.22 20.05
C GLY A 890 -13.84 -57.44 18.64
N GLY A 891 -13.94 -56.37 17.84
CA GLY A 891 -14.49 -56.40 16.48
C GLY A 891 -16.02 -56.51 16.39
N GLN A 892 -16.76 -56.28 17.48
CA GLN A 892 -18.23 -56.18 17.46
C GLN A 892 -18.68 -54.80 16.99
N ASP A 893 -19.84 -54.74 16.33
CA ASP A 893 -20.48 -53.49 15.88
C ASP A 893 -20.87 -52.63 17.09
N THR A 894 -20.28 -51.44 17.20
CA THR A 894 -20.70 -50.37 18.11
C THR A 894 -20.82 -49.04 17.35
N MET A 895 -21.75 -48.18 17.76
CA MET A 895 -22.04 -46.91 17.10
C MET A 895 -21.49 -45.73 17.91
N LEU A 896 -20.16 -45.69 18.06
CA LEU A 896 -19.43 -44.66 18.79
C LEU A 896 -18.72 -43.70 17.84
N GLN A 897 -18.85 -42.39 18.06
CA GLN A 897 -18.05 -41.39 17.35
C GLN A 897 -16.59 -41.53 17.76
N ALA A 898 -15.67 -41.62 16.80
CA ALA A 898 -14.24 -41.73 17.05
C ALA A 898 -13.43 -40.98 15.98
N TYR A 899 -12.48 -40.12 16.39
CA TYR A 899 -11.59 -39.41 15.46
C TYR A 899 -10.26 -39.01 16.11
N ASP A 900 -9.26 -38.70 15.28
CA ASP A 900 -7.93 -38.27 15.72
C ASP A 900 -7.79 -36.74 15.66
N ILE A 901 -7.01 -36.17 16.58
CA ILE A 901 -6.54 -34.78 16.53
C ILE A 901 -5.00 -34.76 16.47
N SER A 902 -4.45 -34.17 15.41
CA SER A 902 -3.02 -33.89 15.28
C SER A 902 -2.72 -32.43 15.61
N ALA A 903 -2.28 -32.16 16.84
CA ALA A 903 -1.81 -30.83 17.29
C ALA A 903 -0.53 -30.94 18.14
N ALA A 904 0.31 -31.93 17.86
CA ALA A 904 1.60 -32.18 18.50
C ALA A 904 1.51 -32.07 20.03
N CYS A 905 2.50 -31.44 20.66
CA CYS A 905 2.58 -31.31 22.11
C CYS A 905 1.38 -30.61 22.76
N SER A 906 0.60 -29.82 22.01
CA SER A 906 -0.64 -29.19 22.51
C SER A 906 -1.89 -30.07 22.36
N GLY A 907 -1.74 -31.25 21.78
CA GLY A 907 -2.81 -32.17 21.42
C GLY A 907 -3.79 -32.51 22.53
N TYR A 908 -3.31 -32.73 23.76
CA TYR A 908 -4.19 -33.02 24.90
C TYR A 908 -5.14 -31.86 25.20
N LEU A 909 -4.66 -30.60 25.16
CA LEU A 909 -5.51 -29.43 25.38
C LEU A 909 -6.56 -29.25 24.28
N TYR A 910 -6.19 -29.57 23.03
CA TYR A 910 -7.13 -29.59 21.90
C TYR A 910 -8.22 -30.65 22.09
N ALA A 911 -7.84 -31.86 22.50
CA ALA A 911 -8.79 -32.93 22.79
C ALA A 911 -9.69 -32.61 23.99
N LEU A 912 -9.16 -31.99 25.05
CA LEU A 912 -9.95 -31.51 26.19
C LEU A 912 -10.98 -30.45 25.79
N GLN A 913 -10.63 -29.48 24.94
CA GLN A 913 -11.59 -28.47 24.48
C GLN A 913 -12.66 -29.09 23.58
N ALA A 914 -12.28 -29.95 22.63
CA ALA A 914 -13.23 -30.63 21.74
C ALA A 914 -14.22 -31.50 22.55
N GLY A 915 -13.72 -32.22 23.56
CA GLY A 915 -14.56 -32.98 24.48
C GLY A 915 -15.45 -32.09 25.35
N TYR A 916 -14.91 -30.99 25.88
CA TYR A 916 -15.69 -29.99 26.64
C TYR A 916 -16.86 -29.45 25.82
N ASP A 917 -16.60 -28.98 24.60
CA ASP A 917 -17.61 -28.38 23.72
C ASP A 917 -18.65 -29.39 23.25
N PHE A 918 -18.24 -30.63 22.99
CA PHE A 918 -19.17 -31.73 22.73
C PHE A 918 -20.12 -31.94 23.91
N LEU A 919 -19.58 -32.00 25.13
CA LEU A 919 -20.37 -32.17 26.35
C LEU A 919 -21.33 -31.00 26.56
N GLN A 920 -20.97 -29.75 26.27
CA GLN A 920 -21.91 -28.62 26.35
C GLN A 920 -23.19 -28.80 25.50
N SER A 921 -23.20 -29.74 24.54
CA SER A 921 -24.39 -30.13 23.76
C SER A 921 -25.07 -31.43 24.23
N LYS A 922 -24.42 -32.20 25.11
CA LYS A 922 -24.85 -33.49 25.65
C LYS A 922 -24.58 -33.57 27.17
N PRO A 923 -25.52 -33.09 28.02
CA PRO A 923 -25.37 -33.12 29.48
C PRO A 923 -25.16 -34.51 30.10
N ASP A 924 -25.70 -35.56 29.47
CA ASP A 924 -25.55 -36.94 29.94
C ASP A 924 -24.34 -37.66 29.31
N GLY A 925 -23.52 -36.93 28.54
CA GLY A 925 -22.47 -37.52 27.72
C GLY A 925 -21.21 -37.91 28.49
N ARG A 926 -20.45 -38.84 27.91
CA ARG A 926 -19.09 -39.20 28.35
C ARG A 926 -18.11 -39.21 27.19
N VAL A 927 -16.95 -38.56 27.36
CA VAL A 927 -15.91 -38.49 26.32
C VAL A 927 -14.64 -39.16 26.81
N LEU A 928 -14.15 -40.15 26.06
CA LEU A 928 -12.85 -40.78 26.28
C LEU A 928 -11.80 -40.01 25.48
N VAL A 929 -10.90 -39.34 26.20
CA VAL A 929 -9.75 -38.63 25.60
C VAL A 929 -8.51 -39.48 25.79
N THR A 930 -7.87 -39.88 24.69
CA THR A 930 -6.61 -40.62 24.72
C THR A 930 -5.51 -39.84 23.99
N THR A 931 -4.26 -39.99 24.45
CA THR A 931 -3.07 -39.53 23.73
C THR A 931 -2.22 -40.73 23.36
N VAL A 932 -1.65 -40.72 22.16
CA VAL A 932 -0.82 -41.82 21.65
C VAL A 932 0.41 -41.24 20.99
N GLU A 933 1.56 -41.29 21.67
CA GLU A 933 2.81 -40.71 21.17
C GLU A 933 3.93 -41.75 21.26
N VAL A 934 4.23 -42.37 20.12
CA VAL A 934 5.36 -43.28 19.92
C VAL A 934 6.31 -42.62 18.92
N LEU A 935 7.24 -41.83 19.44
CA LEU A 935 8.12 -40.94 18.68
C LEU A 935 9.51 -41.53 18.46
N SER A 936 9.93 -42.51 19.27
CA SER A 936 11.24 -43.13 19.15
C SER A 936 11.57 -43.68 17.74
N PRO A 937 10.62 -44.25 16.96
CA PRO A 937 10.91 -44.71 15.60
C PRO A 937 11.09 -43.56 14.59
N LEU A 938 10.72 -42.33 14.96
CA LEU A 938 10.82 -41.13 14.12
C LEU A 938 12.11 -40.33 14.39
N LEU A 939 12.99 -40.82 15.27
CA LEU A 939 14.24 -40.15 15.61
C LEU A 939 15.35 -40.51 14.62
N ASP A 940 16.09 -39.50 14.16
CA ASP A 940 17.41 -39.72 13.58
C ASP A 940 18.41 -39.76 14.73
N LEU A 941 18.96 -40.94 15.02
CA LEU A 941 19.91 -41.10 16.11
C LEU A 941 21.18 -40.27 15.88
N ASP A 942 21.54 -39.95 14.64
CA ASP A 942 22.68 -39.06 14.31
C ASP A 942 22.38 -37.58 14.54
N ASP A 943 21.10 -37.18 14.58
CA ASP A 943 20.69 -35.84 14.99
C ASP A 943 20.58 -35.74 16.52
N PHE A 944 21.62 -35.20 17.13
CA PHE A 944 21.68 -35.03 18.57
C PHE A 944 20.67 -34.00 19.12
N ASP A 945 20.23 -33.04 18.31
CA ASP A 945 19.32 -32.00 18.80
C ASP A 945 17.90 -32.52 19.06
N THR A 946 17.55 -33.69 18.47
CA THR A 946 16.23 -34.32 18.59
C THR A 946 16.29 -35.69 19.30
N SER A 947 17.29 -36.53 19.01
CA SER A 947 17.37 -37.93 19.49
C SER A 947 17.42 -38.09 21.01
N VAL A 948 17.90 -37.09 21.75
CA VAL A 948 18.02 -37.15 23.21
C VAL A 948 16.75 -36.73 23.95
N LEU A 949 15.73 -36.23 23.25
CA LEU A 949 14.58 -35.57 23.84
C LEU A 949 13.39 -36.51 24.08
N PHE A 950 13.04 -37.33 23.09
CA PHE A 950 11.71 -37.93 23.04
C PHE A 950 11.62 -39.29 23.72
N GLY A 951 10.50 -39.51 24.40
CA GLY A 951 10.07 -40.79 24.94
C GLY A 951 8.69 -41.18 24.39
N ASP A 952 8.30 -42.42 24.61
CA ASP A 952 7.05 -43.01 24.13
C ASP A 952 6.08 -43.22 25.29
N ALA A 953 4.86 -42.72 25.14
CA ALA A 953 3.79 -42.90 26.10
C ALA A 953 2.41 -42.83 25.44
N THR A 954 1.44 -43.48 26.07
CA THR A 954 0.02 -43.32 25.80
C THR A 954 -0.69 -42.96 27.10
N THR A 955 -1.78 -42.20 27.02
CA THR A 955 -2.61 -41.89 28.18
C THR A 955 -4.09 -41.97 27.83
N ALA A 956 -4.94 -42.14 28.83
CA ALA A 956 -6.39 -42.05 28.69
C ALA A 956 -7.02 -41.34 29.91
N THR A 957 -8.02 -40.51 29.64
CA THR A 957 -8.78 -39.74 30.62
C THR A 957 -10.25 -39.68 30.18
N MET A 958 -11.18 -39.80 31.12
CA MET A 958 -12.61 -39.60 30.90
C MET A 958 -13.03 -38.16 31.22
N LEU A 959 -13.91 -37.60 30.37
CA LEU A 959 -14.64 -36.37 30.64
C LEU A 959 -16.13 -36.66 30.86
N TYR A 960 -16.72 -36.00 31.85
CA TYR A 960 -18.10 -36.19 32.28
C TYR A 960 -18.95 -34.94 32.06
N GLY A 961 -20.14 -35.13 31.48
CA GLY A 961 -21.18 -34.11 31.43
C GLY A 961 -21.88 -33.88 32.78
N GLU A 962 -22.82 -32.93 32.82
CA GLU A 962 -23.57 -32.51 34.03
C GLU A 962 -24.12 -33.70 34.84
N ALA A 963 -24.69 -34.71 34.18
CA ALA A 963 -25.35 -35.83 34.86
C ALA A 963 -24.39 -36.85 35.50
N HIS A 964 -23.10 -36.76 35.19
CA HIS A 964 -22.06 -37.65 35.71
C HIS A 964 -20.93 -36.89 36.41
N PHE A 965 -21.14 -35.61 36.69
CA PHE A 965 -20.13 -34.74 37.27
C PHE A 965 -19.68 -35.23 38.67
N ASP A 966 -20.55 -35.89 39.42
CA ASP A 966 -20.26 -36.49 40.73
C ASP A 966 -19.20 -37.60 40.69
N LYS A 967 -18.91 -38.17 39.52
CA LYS A 967 -17.84 -39.16 39.31
C LYS A 967 -16.46 -38.53 39.09
N SER A 968 -16.39 -37.21 38.99
CA SER A 968 -15.18 -36.49 38.55
C SER A 968 -14.23 -36.25 39.70
N VAL A 969 -12.93 -36.29 39.43
CA VAL A 969 -11.88 -35.94 40.41
C VAL A 969 -11.41 -34.50 40.29
N ALA A 970 -11.67 -33.86 39.14
CA ALA A 970 -11.40 -32.46 38.90
C ALA A 970 -12.47 -31.86 38.00
N ARG A 971 -12.74 -30.57 38.17
CA ARG A 971 -13.51 -29.74 37.23
C ARG A 971 -12.58 -29.28 36.13
N LEU A 972 -12.98 -29.47 34.87
CA LEU A 972 -12.32 -28.91 33.70
C LEU A 972 -12.96 -27.56 33.34
N HIS A 973 -12.17 -26.50 33.33
CA HIS A 973 -12.56 -25.28 32.65
C HIS A 973 -12.21 -25.39 31.16
N ARG A 974 -13.09 -24.86 30.29
CA ARG A 974 -12.87 -24.85 28.85
C ARG A 974 -11.46 -24.33 28.52
N PRO A 975 -10.58 -25.13 27.90
CA PRO A 975 -9.27 -24.67 27.49
C PRO A 975 -9.36 -23.53 26.48
N GLU A 976 -8.30 -22.73 26.36
CA GLU A 976 -8.11 -21.70 25.34
C GLU A 976 -7.01 -22.16 24.38
N LEU A 977 -7.30 -22.12 23.08
CA LEU A 977 -6.42 -22.65 22.03
C LEU A 977 -6.12 -21.58 20.99
N SER A 978 -4.97 -21.66 20.34
CA SER A 978 -4.53 -20.75 19.29
C SER A 978 -3.45 -21.40 18.43
N ALA A 979 -3.21 -20.85 17.24
CA ALA A 979 -2.14 -21.30 16.35
C ALA A 979 -1.52 -20.13 15.59
N ARG A 980 -0.30 -20.32 15.08
CA ARG A 980 0.35 -19.41 14.12
C ARG A 980 0.73 -20.20 12.87
N GLY A 981 0.58 -19.60 11.70
CA GLY A 981 0.99 -20.25 10.45
C GLY A 981 2.51 -20.51 10.44
N GLU A 982 2.89 -21.75 10.14
CA GLU A 982 4.29 -22.18 9.99
C GLU A 982 4.34 -23.28 8.91
N ASP A 983 5.40 -23.26 8.11
CA ASP A 983 5.56 -24.08 6.90
C ASP A 983 6.27 -25.44 7.17
N GLY A 984 6.56 -25.76 8.42
CA GLY A 984 7.33 -26.93 8.85
C GLY A 984 8.85 -26.74 8.86
N SER A 985 9.38 -25.57 8.49
CA SER A 985 10.83 -25.30 8.42
C SER A 985 11.52 -25.14 9.79
N THR A 986 10.74 -24.93 10.85
CA THR A 986 11.20 -24.71 12.23
C THR A 986 11.02 -25.94 13.11
N LEU A 987 9.89 -26.64 13.00
CA LEU A 987 9.60 -27.87 13.75
C LEU A 987 8.67 -28.77 12.93
N SER A 988 9.16 -29.95 12.55
CA SER A 988 8.40 -30.93 11.75
C SER A 988 8.43 -32.31 12.39
N VAL A 989 7.26 -32.95 12.45
CA VAL A 989 7.08 -34.34 12.88
C VAL A 989 6.49 -35.11 11.69
N PRO A 990 7.29 -35.93 10.97
CA PRO A 990 6.82 -36.64 9.79
C PRO A 990 6.04 -37.91 10.15
N LEU A 991 5.28 -38.44 9.18
CA LEU A 991 4.71 -39.79 9.29
C LEU A 991 5.82 -40.85 9.31
N MET A 992 5.51 -42.02 9.87
CA MET A 992 6.41 -43.18 9.81
C MET A 992 6.85 -43.45 8.37
N ASN A 993 8.15 -43.66 8.17
CA ASN A 993 8.82 -43.86 6.88
C ASN A 993 8.90 -42.63 5.95
N ASN A 994 8.53 -41.42 6.42
CA ASN A 994 8.58 -40.19 5.62
C ASN A 994 9.59 -39.16 6.15
N GLY A 995 10.64 -39.63 6.83
CA GLY A 995 11.71 -38.81 7.40
C GLY A 995 11.82 -38.96 8.92
N SER A 996 12.67 -38.12 9.52
CA SER A 996 12.86 -37.99 10.97
C SER A 996 12.37 -36.65 11.50
N ILE A 997 12.10 -36.57 12.80
CA ILE A 997 11.76 -35.31 13.48
C ILE A 997 12.91 -34.31 13.30
N LYS A 998 12.58 -33.06 12.93
CA LYS A 998 13.55 -31.98 12.77
C LYS A 998 13.11 -30.73 13.52
N MET A 999 14.03 -30.05 14.18
CA MET A 999 13.72 -28.80 14.88
C MET A 999 14.87 -27.78 14.91
N LYS A 1000 14.55 -26.49 14.88
CA LYS A 1000 15.47 -25.38 15.15
C LYS A 1000 15.32 -24.93 16.62
N GLY A 1001 15.95 -25.66 17.54
CA GLY A 1001 15.69 -25.55 18.99
C GLY A 1001 15.72 -24.14 19.58
N LYS A 1002 16.64 -23.26 19.14
CA LYS A 1002 16.74 -21.86 19.64
C LYS A 1002 15.50 -21.03 19.27
N GLN A 1003 14.96 -21.20 18.07
CA GLN A 1003 13.77 -20.47 17.60
C GLN A 1003 12.50 -21.00 18.28
N VAL A 1004 12.38 -22.33 18.42
CA VAL A 1004 11.26 -22.97 19.12
C VAL A 1004 11.19 -22.52 20.57
N PHE A 1005 12.32 -22.48 21.27
CA PHE A 1005 12.39 -22.09 22.69
C PHE A 1005 11.73 -20.72 22.96
N GLN A 1006 12.10 -19.68 22.21
CA GLN A 1006 11.60 -18.33 22.44
C GLN A 1006 10.09 -18.22 22.16
N LYS A 1007 9.63 -18.86 21.09
CA LYS A 1007 8.20 -18.86 20.69
C LYS A 1007 7.35 -19.64 21.69
N ALA A 1008 7.82 -20.81 22.12
CA ALA A 1008 7.12 -21.69 23.05
C ALA A 1008 6.88 -21.02 24.42
N VAL A 1009 7.91 -20.42 25.01
CA VAL A 1009 7.77 -19.75 26.33
C VAL A 1009 6.77 -18.59 26.26
N ARG A 1010 6.83 -17.74 25.21
CA ARG A 1010 5.87 -16.63 25.05
C ARG A 1010 4.44 -17.14 24.85
N ALA A 1011 4.25 -18.10 23.97
CA ALA A 1011 2.93 -18.63 23.62
C ALA A 1011 2.25 -19.33 24.80
N MET A 1012 2.97 -20.17 25.54
CA MET A 1012 2.43 -20.84 26.74
C MET A 1012 2.06 -19.83 27.83
N MET A 1013 2.92 -18.86 28.09
CA MET A 1013 2.65 -17.82 29.08
C MET A 1013 1.43 -16.96 28.71
N SER A 1014 1.36 -16.48 27.47
CA SER A 1014 0.21 -15.69 27.00
C SER A 1014 -1.10 -16.48 27.07
N SER A 1015 -1.06 -17.78 26.72
CA SER A 1015 -2.23 -18.65 26.80
C SER A 1015 -2.68 -18.85 28.25
N LEU A 1016 -1.74 -19.06 29.16
CA LEU A 1016 -2.04 -19.26 30.58
C LEU A 1016 -2.63 -17.98 31.21
N THR A 1017 -2.05 -16.81 30.93
CA THR A 1017 -2.59 -15.51 31.37
C THR A 1017 -4.04 -15.33 30.93
N ARG A 1018 -4.32 -15.69 29.68
CA ARG A 1018 -5.62 -15.53 29.03
C ARG A 1018 -6.71 -16.42 29.63
N VAL A 1019 -6.42 -17.70 29.84
CA VAL A 1019 -7.39 -18.61 30.45
C VAL A 1019 -7.69 -18.20 31.90
N CYS A 1020 -6.71 -17.67 32.64
CA CYS A 1020 -6.91 -17.07 33.96
C CYS A 1020 -7.79 -15.81 33.90
N GLN A 1021 -7.54 -14.90 32.96
CA GLN A 1021 -8.33 -13.67 32.75
C GLN A 1021 -9.80 -13.96 32.44
N HIS A 1022 -10.09 -14.97 31.60
CA HIS A 1022 -11.47 -15.38 31.31
C HIS A 1022 -12.22 -15.88 32.56
N LYS A 1023 -11.50 -16.32 33.59
CA LYS A 1023 -12.06 -16.73 34.88
C LYS A 1023 -12.01 -15.63 35.95
N GLY A 1024 -11.50 -14.45 35.61
CA GLY A 1024 -11.36 -13.35 36.55
C GLY A 1024 -10.33 -13.63 37.65
N ILE A 1025 -9.33 -14.47 37.38
CA ILE A 1025 -8.23 -14.77 38.32
C ILE A 1025 -6.87 -14.40 37.71
N LEU A 1026 -5.86 -14.23 38.56
CA LEU A 1026 -4.46 -14.00 38.16
C LEU A 1026 -3.70 -15.33 38.10
N ILE A 1027 -2.63 -15.40 37.31
CA ILE A 1027 -1.77 -16.60 37.24
C ILE A 1027 -1.22 -16.96 38.63
N ASP A 1028 -0.81 -15.97 39.42
CA ASP A 1028 -0.29 -16.17 40.78
C ASP A 1028 -1.35 -16.68 41.78
N GLN A 1029 -2.61 -16.86 41.36
CA GLN A 1029 -3.68 -17.51 42.13
C GLN A 1029 -3.89 -18.98 41.74
N LEU A 1030 -3.05 -19.52 40.85
CA LEU A 1030 -2.96 -20.95 40.60
C LEU A 1030 -2.05 -21.57 41.68
N ASP A 1031 -2.38 -22.78 42.09
CA ASP A 1031 -1.63 -23.52 43.11
C ASP A 1031 -0.43 -24.27 42.50
N LEU A 1032 -0.57 -24.73 41.25
CA LEU A 1032 0.50 -25.38 40.50
C LEU A 1032 0.31 -25.14 38.99
N VAL A 1033 1.42 -25.06 38.24
CA VAL A 1033 1.41 -25.05 36.78
C VAL A 1033 2.04 -26.33 36.25
N VAL A 1034 1.32 -27.06 35.40
CA VAL A 1034 1.75 -28.27 34.71
C VAL A 1034 1.95 -27.96 33.22
N PRO A 1035 3.14 -27.51 32.81
CA PRO A 1035 3.44 -27.26 31.41
C PRO A 1035 3.69 -28.58 30.66
N HIS A 1036 3.60 -28.53 29.34
CA HIS A 1036 4.14 -29.59 28.50
C HIS A 1036 5.65 -29.79 28.79
N GLN A 1037 6.03 -31.06 28.95
CA GLN A 1037 7.38 -31.46 29.31
C GLN A 1037 8.26 -31.53 28.04
N ALA A 1038 8.64 -30.37 27.51
CA ALA A 1038 9.49 -30.29 26.31
C ALA A 1038 10.98 -30.51 26.63
N ASN A 1039 11.47 -29.78 27.63
CA ASN A 1039 12.79 -29.89 28.26
C ASN A 1039 12.80 -29.00 29.51
N GLN A 1040 13.71 -29.26 30.45
CA GLN A 1040 13.79 -28.54 31.72
C GLN A 1040 14.08 -27.04 31.55
N ARG A 1041 14.81 -26.62 30.50
CA ARG A 1041 15.14 -25.20 30.31
C ARG A 1041 13.91 -24.35 30.01
N ILE A 1042 12.93 -24.90 29.27
CA ILE A 1042 11.66 -24.23 29.00
C ILE A 1042 10.84 -24.14 30.29
N ILE A 1043 10.80 -25.22 31.07
CA ILE A 1043 10.12 -25.26 32.38
C ILE A 1043 10.72 -24.22 33.33
N ASP A 1044 12.05 -24.16 33.45
CA ASP A 1044 12.75 -23.16 34.26
C ASP A 1044 12.48 -21.73 33.78
N ALA A 1045 12.34 -21.53 32.46
CA ALA A 1045 12.03 -20.22 31.89
C ALA A 1045 10.60 -19.77 32.19
N ILE A 1046 9.64 -20.70 32.27
CA ILE A 1046 8.28 -20.45 32.76
C ILE A 1046 8.33 -20.11 34.24
N GLN A 1047 9.02 -20.92 35.06
CA GLN A 1047 9.16 -20.70 36.50
C GLN A 1047 9.75 -19.33 36.86
N ARG A 1048 10.69 -18.80 36.07
CA ARG A 1048 11.25 -17.45 36.29
C ARG A 1048 10.28 -16.30 36.01
N ARG A 1049 9.16 -16.56 35.33
CA ARG A 1049 8.17 -15.56 34.92
C ARG A 1049 6.94 -15.50 35.82
N ILE A 1050 6.76 -16.49 36.70
CA ILE A 1050 5.60 -16.61 37.59
C ILE A 1050 6.03 -16.97 39.00
N ASN A 1051 5.19 -16.64 39.99
CA ASN A 1051 5.48 -17.00 41.37
C ASN A 1051 4.93 -18.37 41.77
N THR A 1052 3.96 -18.90 41.01
CA THR A 1052 3.40 -20.25 41.19
C THR A 1052 4.43 -21.32 40.87
N GLU A 1053 4.40 -22.42 41.62
CA GLU A 1053 5.27 -23.58 41.39
C GLU A 1053 4.97 -24.26 40.05
N VAL A 1054 6.03 -24.69 39.35
CA VAL A 1054 5.93 -25.36 38.05
C VAL A 1054 6.38 -26.81 38.16
N PHE A 1055 5.47 -27.75 37.88
CA PHE A 1055 5.72 -29.18 37.96
C PHE A 1055 6.64 -29.68 36.84
N SER A 1056 7.55 -30.61 37.18
CA SER A 1056 8.45 -31.24 36.22
C SER A 1056 8.72 -32.71 36.54
N ASN A 1057 8.41 -33.60 35.59
CA ASN A 1057 8.84 -35.01 35.61
C ASN A 1057 9.72 -35.37 34.40
N ILE A 1058 10.13 -34.37 33.61
CA ILE A 1058 10.92 -34.52 32.37
C ILE A 1058 12.19 -35.37 32.55
N ALA A 1059 12.79 -35.35 33.74
CA ALA A 1059 14.01 -36.09 34.04
C ALA A 1059 13.84 -37.60 33.86
N GLN A 1060 12.63 -38.13 34.09
CA GLN A 1060 12.34 -39.57 34.08
C GLN A 1060 11.69 -40.08 32.79
N HIS A 1061 10.91 -39.24 32.11
CA HIS A 1061 10.11 -39.68 30.97
C HIS A 1061 10.59 -39.12 29.62
N GLY A 1062 11.36 -38.03 29.63
CA GLY A 1062 11.63 -37.27 28.43
C GLY A 1062 10.37 -36.59 27.87
N ASN A 1063 10.47 -36.05 26.66
CA ASN A 1063 9.37 -35.41 25.96
C ASN A 1063 8.47 -36.45 25.29
N THR A 1064 7.25 -36.59 25.77
CA THR A 1064 6.24 -37.52 25.25
C THR A 1064 5.13 -36.80 24.46
N SER A 1065 5.43 -35.61 23.90
CA SER A 1065 4.50 -34.77 23.13
C SER A 1065 3.17 -34.55 23.86
N SER A 1066 2.03 -34.88 23.24
CA SER A 1066 0.69 -34.67 23.80
C SER A 1066 0.45 -35.47 25.08
N SER A 1067 1.16 -36.57 25.30
CA SER A 1067 1.06 -37.40 26.50
C SER A 1067 1.72 -36.80 27.74
N SER A 1068 2.54 -35.75 27.59
CA SER A 1068 3.30 -35.21 28.73
C SER A 1068 2.44 -34.60 29.84
N ILE A 1069 1.46 -33.78 29.49
CA ILE A 1069 0.54 -33.18 30.48
C ILE A 1069 -0.26 -34.26 31.22
N PRO A 1070 -1.00 -35.17 30.55
CA PRO A 1070 -1.76 -36.19 31.24
C PRO A 1070 -0.88 -37.12 32.08
N LEU A 1071 0.33 -37.44 31.62
CA LEU A 1071 1.31 -38.21 32.42
C LEU A 1071 1.72 -37.49 33.71
N CYS A 1072 1.88 -36.16 33.69
CA CYS A 1072 2.08 -35.39 34.91
C CYS A 1072 0.83 -35.42 35.81
N LEU A 1073 -0.37 -35.28 35.22
CA LEU A 1073 -1.63 -35.26 35.96
C LEU A 1073 -1.92 -36.58 36.68
N GLU A 1074 -1.50 -37.72 36.14
CA GLU A 1074 -1.57 -39.02 36.82
C GLU A 1074 -0.84 -39.01 38.17
N SER A 1075 0.27 -38.26 38.28
CA SER A 1075 1.02 -38.11 39.54
C SER A 1075 0.48 -36.98 40.43
N VAL A 1076 0.07 -35.86 39.83
CA VAL A 1076 -0.33 -34.64 40.56
C VAL A 1076 -1.74 -34.75 41.14
N LEU A 1077 -2.72 -35.22 40.37
CA LEU A 1077 -4.14 -35.20 40.79
C LEU A 1077 -4.45 -36.03 42.06
N PRO A 1078 -3.79 -37.16 42.35
CA PRO A 1078 -3.96 -37.88 43.61
C PRO A 1078 -3.38 -37.16 44.83
N GLU A 1079 -2.37 -36.30 44.64
CA GLU A 1079 -1.70 -35.57 45.72
C GLU A 1079 -2.32 -34.18 46.01
N SER A 1080 -3.07 -33.63 45.06
CA SER A 1080 -3.74 -32.33 45.20
C SER A 1080 -4.90 -32.31 46.20
N GLU A 1081 -5.03 -31.21 46.94
CA GLU A 1081 -6.14 -30.94 47.87
C GLU A 1081 -7.38 -30.40 47.15
N ALA A 1082 -8.57 -30.67 47.69
CA ALA A 1082 -9.83 -30.18 47.12
C ALA A 1082 -9.87 -28.64 47.07
N GLY A 1083 -10.17 -28.09 45.89
CA GLY A 1083 -10.16 -26.66 45.61
C GLY A 1083 -8.86 -26.12 45.00
N GLU A 1084 -7.79 -26.91 44.94
CA GLU A 1084 -6.55 -26.51 44.25
C GLU A 1084 -6.77 -26.35 42.73
N ARG A 1085 -6.18 -25.30 42.17
CA ARG A 1085 -6.27 -24.92 40.75
C ARG A 1085 -4.95 -25.15 40.04
N LEU A 1086 -4.97 -26.07 39.09
CA LEU A 1086 -3.82 -26.46 38.29
C LEU A 1086 -3.91 -25.80 36.91
N GLY A 1087 -2.91 -25.00 36.56
CA GLY A 1087 -2.78 -24.42 35.23
C GLY A 1087 -2.08 -25.36 34.26
N LEU A 1088 -2.67 -25.61 33.10
CA LEU A 1088 -2.08 -26.43 32.03
C LEU A 1088 -1.63 -25.52 30.89
N CYS A 1089 -0.47 -25.74 30.29
CA CYS A 1089 -0.06 -25.01 29.08
C CYS A 1089 0.85 -25.83 28.16
N ALA A 1090 0.69 -25.66 26.85
CA ALA A 1090 1.47 -26.40 25.86
C ALA A 1090 1.73 -25.61 24.57
N PHE A 1091 2.81 -25.98 23.88
CA PHE A 1091 3.18 -25.49 22.55
C PHE A 1091 3.69 -26.67 21.71
N GLY A 1092 3.08 -26.90 20.55
CA GLY A 1092 3.35 -28.01 19.64
C GLY A 1092 3.92 -27.60 18.27
N GLY A 1093 4.37 -28.61 17.51
CA GLY A 1093 4.72 -28.49 16.09
C GLY A 1093 3.55 -27.97 15.23
N GLY A 1094 3.86 -27.26 14.14
CA GLY A 1094 2.87 -26.45 13.42
C GLY A 1094 2.41 -25.20 14.18
N PHE A 1095 3.12 -24.85 15.27
CA PHE A 1095 2.89 -23.70 16.14
C PHE A 1095 1.45 -23.61 16.67
N THR A 1096 0.88 -24.75 17.03
CA THR A 1096 -0.34 -24.84 17.84
C THR A 1096 0.02 -24.68 19.32
N PHE A 1097 -0.83 -24.00 20.09
CA PHE A 1097 -0.60 -23.79 21.51
C PHE A 1097 -1.89 -23.51 22.25
N GLY A 1098 -1.85 -23.64 23.57
CA GLY A 1098 -3.01 -23.35 24.39
C GLY A 1098 -2.74 -23.50 25.87
N ALA A 1099 -3.76 -23.19 26.66
CA ALA A 1099 -3.76 -23.39 28.10
C ALA A 1099 -5.13 -23.82 28.61
N GLY A 1100 -5.16 -24.48 29.76
CA GLY A 1100 -6.37 -24.91 30.45
C GLY A 1100 -6.24 -24.70 31.95
N ILE A 1101 -7.36 -24.75 32.67
CA ILE A 1101 -7.36 -24.77 34.13
C ILE A 1101 -8.21 -25.96 34.56
N ILE A 1102 -7.69 -26.74 35.49
CA ILE A 1102 -8.47 -27.77 36.19
C ILE A 1102 -8.49 -27.44 37.68
N GLU A 1103 -9.62 -27.70 38.34
CA GLU A 1103 -9.82 -27.45 39.77
C GLU A 1103 -10.16 -28.77 40.46
N LYS A 1104 -9.38 -29.17 41.46
CA LYS A 1104 -9.60 -30.42 42.20
C LYS A 1104 -10.94 -30.38 42.94
N LEU A 1105 -11.73 -31.46 42.83
CA LEU A 1105 -13.06 -31.58 43.46
C LEU A 1105 -13.00 -32.20 44.85
#